data_AF-A0A7X3P1Z2-F1
#
_entry.id   AF-A0A7X3P1Z2-F1
#
_cell.length_a   1.000
_cell.length_b   1.000
_cell.length_c   1.000
_cell.angle_alpha   90.00
_cell.angle_beta   90.00
_cell.angle_gamma   90.00
#
_symmetry.space_group_name_H-M   'P 1'
#
loop_
_entity.id
_entity.type
_entity.pdbx_description
1 polymer ?
#
loop_
_entity_poly.entity_id
_entity_poly.type
_entity_poly.pdbx_seq_one_letter_code
_entity_poly.pdbx_strand_id
1 'polypeptide(L)'
;LSPLKGLTKLRELFFSDTQVADLSPLSGLHALEVLNASATRIRSLAPLAGLKNLQRLDTVHSDITDLSPLSGLTNLTRLRLYDVKATDITPLKGLAKLKWLGLTHTDNLSDLSPLSGLTGLEHLALSDTEISDISALSGLVGLKTLILNQNRIADVSPLASLRNLNNLQLHNNNISDFSPLDGIRQNIEVFTWFNNPGFPQGGPNIEGPWLWLTLPIETDKDGTLTDYLAKASKNKSTEQRIATLGSSEGTVIGNSVWTVGILEPYEPNNFRDNRMNLRRLLDSQGAIEPNIHGQRFVVYGSMTLYSPRTQETKIFIGASNDQKVYLNGTLVHEDYTDYAFGEHNAGYRTFFPITLQKGKNVLLVRLDELETREELWSLFFGFEPATEYTISNPSIGYTFSTPKIHAGDTFTLDLSAEDIYDFSGWQFDIAFDPAVLEAIEVNEGDFLKTGGGTTFFQKGKIDNRSGKITGLSSALLSEGGVTGTGTLLSVNFSAKAGGETQLKLQNVQFGASIGDLISAGPHEVTLVVEGQLATGDVNRDGQVSILDIILIAQQLGKTVPPHSSVDVNGDGTVSILDIILVAQHLGESIAAAAPSILTMDDIHRLDPAMVQTWIAQAQIENDGSAAFREGIAYLQSLLALLIPEEMALLANYPNPFNPETWIPYQLSEPAEVTLRIYSVNGVLVRTLVLGHLPAGIYQSQSRAAYWDGRNDVGESVASGVYFYTLTAGDFTATRKMLIRK
;
A
#
# COMPACT_ATOMS: atom_id res chain seq x y z
N LEU A 1 53.56 -19.55 -40.21
CA LEU A 1 54.78 -19.55 -39.36
C LEU A 1 56.04 -20.09 -40.07
N SER A 2 56.03 -20.36 -41.38
CA SER A 2 57.12 -21.07 -42.09
C SER A 2 58.53 -20.47 -41.95
N PRO A 3 58.73 -19.14 -41.95
CA PRO A 3 60.05 -18.55 -41.74
C PRO A 3 60.69 -18.87 -40.38
N LEU A 4 59.90 -19.28 -39.38
CA LEU A 4 60.40 -19.56 -38.03
C LEU A 4 61.07 -20.92 -37.89
N LYS A 5 60.88 -21.85 -38.85
CA LYS A 5 61.34 -23.24 -38.76
C LYS A 5 62.85 -23.39 -38.48
N GLY A 6 63.66 -22.43 -38.95
CA GLY A 6 65.11 -22.42 -38.76
C GLY A 6 65.60 -21.76 -37.47
N LEU A 7 64.71 -21.14 -36.68
CA LEU A 7 65.07 -20.39 -35.47
C LEU A 7 65.22 -21.33 -34.26
N THR A 8 66.08 -22.33 -34.35
CA THR A 8 66.20 -23.42 -33.36
C THR A 8 66.61 -22.97 -31.94
N LYS A 9 67.04 -21.72 -31.78
CA LYS A 9 67.35 -21.09 -30.47
C LYS A 9 66.19 -20.27 -29.89
N LEU A 10 65.04 -20.20 -30.58
CA LEU A 10 63.87 -19.45 -30.12
C LEU A 10 63.33 -20.05 -28.82
N ARG A 11 63.22 -19.21 -27.78
CA ARG A 11 62.73 -19.60 -26.44
C ARG A 11 61.30 -19.15 -26.18
N GLU A 12 60.94 -17.99 -26.70
CA GLU A 12 59.63 -17.41 -26.45
C GLU A 12 59.01 -16.98 -27.77
N LEU A 13 57.72 -17.27 -27.92
CA LEU A 13 56.98 -16.92 -29.11
C LEU A 13 55.57 -16.47 -28.74
N PHE A 14 55.25 -15.22 -29.13
CA PHE A 14 53.97 -14.58 -28.90
C PHE A 14 53.39 -14.14 -30.25
N PHE A 15 52.18 -14.60 -30.57
CA PHE A 15 51.46 -14.18 -31.77
C PHE A 15 49.94 -14.20 -31.53
N SER A 16 49.53 -13.74 -30.35
CA SER A 16 48.13 -13.61 -30.01
C SER A 16 47.39 -12.70 -30.99
N ASP A 17 46.08 -12.92 -31.16
CA ASP A 17 45.21 -12.11 -32.03
C ASP A 17 45.64 -12.14 -33.51
N THR A 18 45.99 -13.34 -34.01
CA THR A 18 46.41 -13.55 -35.40
C THR A 18 45.61 -14.64 -36.10
N GLN A 19 45.70 -14.68 -37.43
CA GLN A 19 45.01 -15.68 -38.26
C GLN A 19 45.77 -17.01 -38.38
N VAL A 20 46.76 -17.24 -37.50
CA VAL A 20 47.59 -18.45 -37.53
C VAL A 20 46.71 -19.68 -37.23
N ALA A 21 46.73 -20.66 -38.13
CA ALA A 21 46.03 -21.93 -37.95
C ALA A 21 46.98 -23.15 -37.88
N ASP A 22 48.18 -23.02 -38.45
CA ASP A 22 49.15 -24.10 -38.60
C ASP A 22 50.39 -23.89 -37.73
N LEU A 23 50.57 -24.79 -36.74
CA LEU A 23 51.73 -24.85 -35.85
C LEU A 23 52.86 -25.75 -36.38
N SER A 24 52.71 -26.43 -37.51
CA SER A 24 53.71 -27.37 -38.05
C SER A 24 55.13 -26.79 -38.14
N PRO A 25 55.33 -25.50 -38.48
CA PRO A 25 56.66 -24.89 -38.47
C PRO A 25 57.37 -24.85 -37.11
N LEU A 26 56.65 -25.05 -35.99
CA LEU A 26 57.21 -25.02 -34.64
C LEU A 26 57.78 -26.37 -34.18
N SER A 27 57.50 -27.47 -34.88
CA SER A 27 57.82 -28.85 -34.46
C SER A 27 59.30 -29.11 -34.14
N GLY A 28 60.22 -28.38 -34.76
CA GLY A 28 61.67 -28.49 -34.54
C GLY A 28 62.26 -27.49 -33.53
N LEU A 29 61.43 -26.64 -32.90
CA LEU A 29 61.90 -25.56 -32.01
C LEU A 29 62.06 -26.06 -30.57
N HIS A 30 62.91 -27.06 -30.36
CA HIS A 30 63.07 -27.74 -29.06
C HIS A 30 63.56 -26.84 -27.91
N ALA A 31 64.06 -25.64 -28.21
CA ALA A 31 64.43 -24.64 -27.20
C ALA A 31 63.25 -23.79 -26.69
N LEU A 32 62.04 -23.96 -27.26
CA LEU A 32 60.88 -23.16 -26.90
C LEU A 32 60.41 -23.47 -25.48
N GLU A 33 60.35 -22.42 -24.65
CA GLU A 33 59.98 -22.40 -23.25
C GLU A 33 58.59 -21.75 -23.05
N VAL A 34 58.25 -20.72 -23.85
CA VAL A 34 56.98 -20.00 -23.75
C VAL A 34 56.31 -19.89 -25.12
N LEU A 35 55.04 -20.30 -25.17
CA LEU A 35 54.18 -20.12 -26.33
C LEU A 35 52.87 -19.46 -25.91
N ASN A 36 52.60 -18.28 -26.47
CA ASN A 36 51.27 -17.68 -26.43
C ASN A 36 50.70 -17.58 -27.85
N ALA A 37 49.66 -18.37 -28.08
CA ALA A 37 48.92 -18.43 -29.34
C ALA A 37 47.41 -18.20 -29.10
N SER A 38 47.08 -17.40 -28.08
CA SER A 38 45.69 -17.03 -27.76
C SER A 38 45.02 -16.25 -28.89
N ALA A 39 43.71 -16.39 -29.05
CA ALA A 39 42.92 -15.76 -30.11
C ALA A 39 43.50 -16.01 -31.51
N THR A 40 43.73 -17.29 -31.82
CA THR A 40 44.19 -17.75 -33.14
C THR A 40 43.24 -18.80 -33.70
N ARG A 41 43.52 -19.31 -34.91
CA ARG A 41 42.70 -20.35 -35.57
C ARG A 41 43.26 -21.75 -35.39
N ILE A 42 44.07 -21.97 -34.36
CA ILE A 42 44.72 -23.26 -34.10
C ILE A 42 43.67 -24.27 -33.63
N ARG A 43 43.71 -25.46 -34.23
CA ARG A 43 42.84 -26.60 -33.88
C ARG A 43 43.60 -27.82 -33.36
N SER A 44 44.91 -27.85 -33.58
CA SER A 44 45.74 -29.00 -33.23
C SER A 44 47.04 -28.57 -32.55
N LEU A 45 47.33 -29.24 -31.44
CA LEU A 45 48.57 -29.10 -30.70
C LEU A 45 49.62 -30.15 -31.11
N ALA A 46 49.34 -31.00 -32.11
CA ALA A 46 50.24 -32.08 -32.51
C ALA A 46 51.69 -31.64 -32.80
N PRO A 47 51.94 -30.47 -33.44
CA PRO A 47 53.30 -29.97 -33.64
C PRO A 47 54.07 -29.67 -32.35
N LEU A 48 53.41 -29.57 -31.20
CA LEU A 48 54.04 -29.25 -29.91
C LEU A 48 54.52 -30.48 -29.13
N ALA A 49 54.14 -31.71 -29.54
CA ALA A 49 54.38 -32.94 -28.76
C ALA A 49 55.85 -33.19 -28.38
N GLY A 50 56.79 -32.71 -29.20
CA GLY A 50 58.24 -32.86 -28.99
C GLY A 50 58.92 -31.69 -28.25
N LEU A 51 58.18 -30.65 -27.86
CA LEU A 51 58.75 -29.41 -27.28
C LEU A 51 58.92 -29.52 -25.76
N LYS A 52 59.73 -30.47 -25.31
CA LYS A 52 59.87 -30.85 -23.89
C LYS A 52 60.37 -29.73 -22.95
N ASN A 53 60.91 -28.65 -23.48
CA ASN A 53 61.33 -27.48 -22.71
C ASN A 53 60.19 -26.48 -22.46
N LEU A 54 59.00 -26.70 -23.02
CA LEU A 54 57.86 -25.81 -22.86
C LEU A 54 57.44 -25.76 -21.39
N GLN A 55 57.43 -24.55 -20.83
CA GLN A 55 57.06 -24.24 -19.45
C GLN A 55 55.72 -23.52 -19.37
N ARG A 56 55.39 -22.72 -20.40
CA ARG A 56 54.13 -21.97 -20.48
C ARG A 56 53.49 -22.15 -21.84
N LEU A 57 52.23 -22.57 -21.82
CA LEU A 57 51.36 -22.64 -23.00
C LEU A 57 50.06 -21.90 -22.71
N ASP A 58 49.80 -20.84 -23.47
CA ASP A 58 48.54 -20.11 -23.44
C ASP A 58 47.88 -20.18 -24.83
N THR A 59 46.73 -20.84 -24.91
CA THR A 59 45.85 -20.87 -26.09
C THR A 59 44.40 -20.63 -25.64
N VAL A 60 44.05 -19.36 -25.44
CA VAL A 60 42.68 -18.91 -25.16
C VAL A 60 41.93 -18.74 -26.49
N HIS A 61 40.63 -19.05 -26.55
CA HIS A 61 39.81 -18.98 -27.76
C HIS A 61 40.40 -19.81 -28.90
N SER A 62 40.43 -21.13 -28.73
CA SER A 62 40.97 -22.05 -29.74
C SER A 62 40.10 -23.31 -29.83
N ASP A 63 39.76 -23.73 -31.05
CA ASP A 63 38.95 -24.92 -31.36
C ASP A 63 39.72 -26.24 -31.12
N ILE A 64 40.54 -26.34 -30.08
CA ILE A 64 41.37 -27.51 -29.77
C ILE A 64 40.49 -28.60 -29.16
N THR A 65 40.53 -29.81 -29.74
CA THR A 65 39.75 -30.97 -29.28
C THR A 65 40.62 -32.09 -28.68
N ASP A 66 41.93 -32.07 -28.90
CA ASP A 66 42.85 -33.14 -28.51
C ASP A 66 44.04 -32.58 -27.72
N LEU A 67 44.16 -33.02 -26.46
CA LEU A 67 45.26 -32.66 -25.56
C LEU A 67 46.35 -33.73 -25.50
N SER A 68 46.24 -34.85 -26.22
CA SER A 68 47.24 -35.92 -26.24
C SER A 68 48.69 -35.43 -26.51
N PRO A 69 48.93 -34.39 -27.34
CA PRO A 69 50.27 -33.84 -27.55
C PRO A 69 50.91 -33.25 -26.28
N LEU A 70 50.13 -32.93 -25.25
CA LEU A 70 50.63 -32.34 -24.00
C LEU A 70 51.21 -33.37 -23.02
N SER A 71 50.89 -34.65 -23.17
CA SER A 71 51.22 -35.72 -22.21
C SER A 71 52.72 -35.84 -21.86
N GLY A 72 53.60 -35.49 -22.80
CA GLY A 72 55.05 -35.53 -22.62
C GLY A 72 55.70 -34.22 -22.16
N LEU A 73 54.94 -33.13 -22.01
CA LEU A 73 55.45 -31.78 -21.73
C LEU A 73 55.60 -31.52 -20.23
N THR A 74 56.33 -32.41 -19.54
CA THR A 74 56.43 -32.47 -18.06
C THR A 74 57.13 -31.26 -17.41
N ASN A 75 57.66 -30.32 -18.19
CA ASN A 75 58.19 -29.05 -17.71
C ASN A 75 57.15 -27.92 -17.65
N LEU A 76 55.91 -28.16 -18.10
CA LEU A 76 54.83 -27.19 -18.00
C LEU A 76 54.58 -26.80 -16.53
N THR A 77 54.64 -25.50 -16.28
CA THR A 77 54.29 -24.87 -15.00
C THR A 77 53.00 -24.06 -15.12
N ARG A 78 52.65 -23.62 -16.34
CA ARG A 78 51.43 -22.89 -16.65
C ARG A 78 50.79 -23.41 -17.93
N LEU A 79 49.51 -23.72 -17.85
CA LEU A 79 48.67 -24.12 -18.96
C LEU A 79 47.34 -23.35 -18.89
N ARG A 80 47.07 -22.50 -19.89
CA ARG A 80 45.77 -21.83 -20.04
C ARG A 80 45.13 -22.20 -21.37
N LEU A 81 44.02 -22.92 -21.28
CA LEU A 81 43.25 -23.45 -22.38
C LEU A 81 41.79 -23.04 -22.18
N TYR A 82 41.47 -21.77 -22.37
CA TYR A 82 40.09 -21.28 -22.24
C TYR A 82 39.35 -21.39 -23.57
N ASP A 83 38.07 -21.74 -23.51
CA ASP A 83 37.19 -21.92 -24.67
C ASP A 83 37.74 -22.98 -25.64
N VAL A 84 38.14 -24.13 -25.09
CA VAL A 84 38.56 -25.31 -25.85
C VAL A 84 37.45 -26.36 -25.89
N LYS A 85 37.52 -27.27 -26.85
CA LYS A 85 36.54 -28.37 -27.04
C LYS A 85 37.06 -29.73 -26.57
N ALA A 86 38.16 -29.73 -25.83
CA ALA A 86 38.81 -30.94 -25.37
C ALA A 86 38.26 -31.37 -24.01
N THR A 87 37.45 -32.43 -24.00
CA THR A 87 36.82 -32.97 -22.79
C THR A 87 37.69 -34.00 -22.07
N ASP A 88 38.58 -34.70 -22.80
CA ASP A 88 39.53 -35.64 -22.22
C ASP A 88 40.80 -34.92 -21.73
N ILE A 89 40.92 -34.78 -20.41
CA ILE A 89 42.08 -34.21 -19.74
C ILE A 89 43.06 -35.25 -19.19
N THR A 90 42.89 -36.54 -19.52
CA THR A 90 43.85 -37.62 -19.18
C THR A 90 45.31 -37.27 -19.50
N PRO A 91 45.62 -36.60 -20.63
CA PRO A 91 46.98 -36.18 -20.94
C PRO A 91 47.64 -35.28 -19.88
N LEU A 92 46.87 -34.61 -19.02
CA LEU A 92 47.40 -33.70 -18.01
C LEU A 92 47.92 -34.41 -16.74
N LYS A 93 47.55 -35.67 -16.52
CA LYS A 93 47.81 -36.43 -15.28
C LYS A 93 49.28 -36.45 -14.84
N GLY A 94 50.21 -36.45 -15.80
CA GLY A 94 51.66 -36.52 -15.56
C GLY A 94 52.36 -35.17 -15.40
N LEU A 95 51.65 -34.04 -15.51
CA LEU A 95 52.23 -32.69 -15.54
C LEU A 95 52.45 -32.13 -14.13
N ALA A 96 53.14 -32.89 -13.27
CA ALA A 96 53.29 -32.63 -11.84
C ALA A 96 53.95 -31.29 -11.46
N LYS A 97 54.56 -30.57 -12.42
CA LYS A 97 55.13 -29.23 -12.22
C LYS A 97 54.12 -28.09 -12.43
N LEU A 98 52.89 -28.39 -12.86
CA LEU A 98 51.86 -27.38 -13.06
C LEU A 98 51.54 -26.66 -11.74
N LYS A 99 51.62 -25.34 -11.81
CA LYS A 99 51.21 -24.40 -10.77
C LYS A 99 49.93 -23.66 -11.16
N TRP A 100 49.69 -23.50 -12.46
CA TRP A 100 48.55 -22.77 -13.00
C TRP A 100 47.86 -23.59 -14.09
N LEU A 101 46.59 -23.91 -13.88
CA LEU A 101 45.75 -24.59 -14.86
C LEU A 101 44.43 -23.82 -15.05
N GLY A 102 44.07 -23.57 -16.31
CA GLY A 102 42.81 -22.97 -16.67
C GLY A 102 42.14 -23.69 -17.83
N LEU A 103 40.90 -24.14 -17.63
CA LEU A 103 40.05 -24.82 -18.61
C LEU A 103 38.62 -24.24 -18.65
N THR A 104 38.46 -22.95 -18.31
CA THR A 104 37.18 -22.22 -18.35
C THR A 104 36.50 -22.31 -19.73
N HIS A 105 35.16 -22.41 -19.73
CA HIS A 105 34.32 -22.59 -20.93
C HIS A 105 34.69 -23.84 -21.74
N THR A 106 34.86 -24.98 -21.06
CA THR A 106 35.08 -26.28 -21.70
C THR A 106 33.84 -27.14 -21.50
N ASP A 107 32.97 -27.19 -22.51
CA ASP A 107 31.71 -27.95 -22.48
C ASP A 107 31.96 -29.42 -22.13
N ASN A 108 31.11 -30.01 -21.28
CA ASN A 108 31.18 -31.43 -20.87
C ASN A 108 32.49 -31.89 -20.19
N LEU A 109 33.24 -31.01 -19.52
CA LEU A 109 34.40 -31.40 -18.71
C LEU A 109 33.95 -31.84 -17.31
N SER A 110 33.54 -33.11 -17.15
CA SER A 110 33.03 -33.64 -15.88
C SER A 110 34.00 -34.52 -15.10
N ASP A 111 34.94 -35.20 -15.76
CA ASP A 111 35.93 -36.07 -15.10
C ASP A 111 37.20 -35.29 -14.72
N LEU A 112 37.35 -34.99 -13.43
CA LEU A 112 38.52 -34.32 -12.87
C LEU A 112 39.57 -35.27 -12.30
N SER A 113 39.37 -36.60 -12.38
CA SER A 113 40.29 -37.59 -11.83
C SER A 113 41.74 -37.45 -12.30
N PRO A 114 42.04 -36.99 -13.55
CA PRO A 114 43.42 -36.74 -13.99
C PRO A 114 44.13 -35.64 -13.19
N LEU A 115 43.41 -34.73 -12.52
CA LEU A 115 44.00 -33.63 -11.76
C LEU A 115 44.45 -34.02 -10.37
N SER A 116 43.92 -35.12 -9.80
CA SER A 116 44.11 -35.52 -8.40
C SER A 116 45.57 -35.62 -7.91
N GLY A 117 46.52 -35.90 -8.81
CA GLY A 117 47.95 -36.00 -8.50
C GLY A 117 48.73 -34.69 -8.62
N LEU A 118 48.12 -33.59 -9.08
CA LEU A 118 48.78 -32.31 -9.34
C LEU A 118 48.90 -31.46 -8.06
N THR A 119 49.45 -32.04 -6.99
CA THR A 119 49.46 -31.42 -5.65
C THR A 119 50.23 -30.09 -5.54
N GLY A 120 51.05 -29.77 -6.54
CA GLY A 120 51.76 -28.49 -6.68
C GLY A 120 50.94 -27.35 -7.32
N LEU A 121 49.67 -27.60 -7.70
CA LEU A 121 48.82 -26.59 -8.30
C LEU A 121 48.49 -25.49 -7.28
N GLU A 122 48.69 -24.23 -7.67
CA GLU A 122 48.40 -23.05 -6.84
C GLU A 122 47.14 -22.31 -7.33
N HIS A 123 46.86 -22.38 -8.64
CA HIS A 123 45.71 -21.72 -9.26
C HIS A 123 44.97 -22.66 -10.22
N LEU A 124 43.68 -22.86 -9.98
CA LEU A 124 42.78 -23.67 -10.80
C LEU A 124 41.54 -22.87 -11.19
N ALA A 125 41.30 -22.75 -12.50
CA ALA A 125 40.10 -22.11 -13.05
C ALA A 125 39.34 -23.07 -13.97
N LEU A 126 38.12 -23.43 -13.55
CA LEU A 126 37.22 -24.37 -14.23
C LEU A 126 35.79 -23.80 -14.28
N SER A 127 35.64 -22.49 -14.49
CA SER A 127 34.30 -21.89 -14.61
C SER A 127 33.60 -22.36 -15.88
N ASP A 128 32.29 -22.57 -15.81
CA ASP A 128 31.45 -22.96 -16.96
C ASP A 128 31.98 -24.21 -17.68
N THR A 129 31.99 -25.34 -16.97
CA THR A 129 32.50 -26.63 -17.45
C THR A 129 31.56 -27.80 -17.18
N GLU A 130 30.38 -27.52 -16.63
CA GLU A 130 29.36 -28.51 -16.24
C GLU A 130 29.77 -29.51 -15.13
N ILE A 131 30.82 -29.19 -14.35
CA ILE A 131 31.30 -30.03 -13.25
C ILE A 131 30.24 -30.18 -12.16
N SER A 132 30.02 -31.40 -11.67
CA SER A 132 29.21 -31.66 -10.46
C SER A 132 30.01 -32.35 -9.35
N ASP A 133 30.96 -33.21 -9.70
CA ASP A 133 31.83 -33.93 -8.77
C ASP A 133 33.22 -33.29 -8.71
N ILE A 134 33.57 -32.77 -7.54
CA ILE A 134 34.88 -32.16 -7.24
C ILE A 134 35.72 -32.99 -6.27
N SER A 135 35.38 -34.26 -6.03
CA SER A 135 36.10 -35.18 -5.13
C SER A 135 37.60 -35.28 -5.45
N ALA A 136 37.95 -35.25 -6.74
CA ALA A 136 39.33 -35.28 -7.22
C ALA A 136 40.18 -34.09 -6.76
N LEU A 137 39.57 -32.98 -6.33
CA LEU A 137 40.27 -31.77 -5.90
C LEU A 137 40.74 -31.82 -4.44
N SER A 138 40.24 -32.77 -3.65
CA SER A 138 40.50 -32.86 -2.19
C SER A 138 41.98 -32.99 -1.80
N GLY A 139 42.82 -33.51 -2.69
CA GLY A 139 44.26 -33.67 -2.48
C GLY A 139 45.11 -32.46 -2.90
N LEU A 140 44.51 -31.43 -3.54
CA LEU A 140 45.24 -30.30 -4.11
C LEU A 140 45.55 -29.21 -3.07
N VAL A 141 46.16 -29.63 -1.96
CA VAL A 141 46.42 -28.80 -0.77
C VAL A 141 47.29 -27.56 -1.03
N GLY A 142 47.97 -27.49 -2.18
CA GLY A 142 48.73 -26.32 -2.63
C GLY A 142 47.87 -25.17 -3.18
N LEU A 143 46.57 -25.40 -3.43
CA LEU A 143 45.69 -24.41 -4.05
C LEU A 143 45.55 -23.16 -3.16
N LYS A 144 45.73 -22.00 -3.80
CA LYS A 144 45.50 -20.66 -3.25
C LYS A 144 44.30 -20.00 -3.89
N THR A 145 44.07 -20.27 -5.18
CA THR A 145 42.93 -19.76 -5.95
C THR A 145 42.19 -20.90 -6.61
N LEU A 146 40.89 -21.00 -6.36
CA LEU A 146 39.99 -21.97 -6.96
C LEU A 146 38.74 -21.27 -7.49
N ILE A 147 38.57 -21.30 -8.81
CA ILE A 147 37.43 -20.68 -9.50
C ILE A 147 36.59 -21.80 -10.13
N LEU A 148 35.37 -21.98 -9.59
CA LEU A 148 34.43 -23.05 -9.94
C LEU A 148 33.02 -22.49 -10.25
N ASN A 149 32.92 -21.21 -10.59
CA ASN A 149 31.65 -20.56 -10.89
C ASN A 149 30.93 -21.18 -12.09
N GLN A 150 29.60 -21.07 -12.14
CA GLN A 150 28.80 -21.52 -13.29
C GLN A 150 28.98 -23.03 -13.56
N ASN A 151 28.91 -23.85 -12.51
CA ASN A 151 28.96 -25.30 -12.62
C ASN A 151 27.68 -25.91 -12.02
N ARG A 152 27.67 -27.23 -11.78
CA ARG A 152 26.55 -27.99 -11.22
C ARG A 152 26.91 -28.61 -9.86
N ILE A 153 27.82 -27.97 -9.12
CA ILE A 153 28.34 -28.47 -7.84
C ILE A 153 27.26 -28.36 -6.77
N ALA A 154 27.06 -29.43 -6.01
CA ALA A 154 26.17 -29.44 -4.84
C ALA A 154 26.91 -29.72 -3.53
N ASP A 155 27.94 -30.58 -3.58
CA ASP A 155 28.74 -30.97 -2.42
C ASP A 155 30.12 -30.27 -2.45
N VAL A 156 30.38 -29.45 -1.43
CA VAL A 156 31.65 -28.73 -1.23
C VAL A 156 32.55 -29.39 -0.20
N SER A 157 32.16 -30.50 0.40
CA SER A 157 32.96 -31.23 1.39
C SER A 157 34.37 -31.63 0.90
N PRO A 158 34.61 -31.91 -0.40
CA PRO A 158 35.96 -32.17 -0.88
C PRO A 158 36.94 -31.00 -0.70
N LEU A 159 36.45 -29.77 -0.53
CA LEU A 159 37.28 -28.58 -0.37
C LEU A 159 37.76 -28.35 1.07
N ALA A 160 37.19 -29.06 2.06
CA ALA A 160 37.46 -28.84 3.48
C ALA A 160 38.93 -29.03 3.90
N SER A 161 39.71 -29.77 3.11
CA SER A 161 41.15 -30.01 3.33
C SER A 161 42.06 -28.92 2.76
N LEU A 162 41.55 -28.00 1.94
CA LEU A 162 42.34 -27.03 1.17
C LEU A 162 42.68 -25.79 2.00
N ARG A 163 43.49 -25.98 3.05
CA ARG A 163 43.80 -24.95 4.07
C ARG A 163 44.54 -23.71 3.55
N ASN A 164 45.13 -23.79 2.35
CA ASN A 164 45.88 -22.68 1.72
C ASN A 164 45.02 -21.80 0.80
N LEU A 165 43.72 -22.11 0.65
CA LEU A 165 42.82 -21.29 -0.17
C LEU A 165 42.68 -19.89 0.43
N ASN A 166 42.94 -18.90 -0.43
CA ASN A 166 42.75 -17.49 -0.16
C ASN A 166 41.64 -16.91 -1.06
N ASN A 167 41.41 -17.49 -2.24
CA ASN A 167 40.36 -17.05 -3.16
C ASN A 167 39.54 -18.27 -3.64
N LEU A 168 38.25 -18.30 -3.30
CA LEU A 168 37.32 -19.36 -3.64
C LEU A 168 36.05 -18.78 -4.27
N GLN A 169 35.78 -19.15 -5.51
CA GLN A 169 34.60 -18.69 -6.23
C GLN A 169 33.69 -19.87 -6.62
N LEU A 170 32.47 -19.85 -6.09
CA LEU A 170 31.43 -20.90 -6.18
C LEU A 170 30.06 -20.35 -6.61
N HIS A 171 29.97 -19.14 -7.15
CA HIS A 171 28.68 -18.56 -7.54
C HIS A 171 28.07 -19.27 -8.76
N ASN A 172 26.75 -19.23 -8.91
CA ASN A 172 26.02 -19.95 -9.97
C ASN A 172 26.32 -21.47 -9.96
N ASN A 173 26.14 -22.13 -8.82
CA ASN A 173 26.22 -23.60 -8.68
C ASN A 173 24.88 -24.15 -8.18
N ASN A 174 24.84 -25.36 -7.60
CA ASN A 174 23.66 -25.98 -7.00
C ASN A 174 23.88 -26.33 -5.51
N ILE A 175 24.67 -25.51 -4.81
CA ILE A 175 25.07 -25.73 -3.41
C ILE A 175 23.92 -25.34 -2.47
N SER A 176 23.76 -26.08 -1.39
CA SER A 176 22.75 -25.82 -0.34
C SER A 176 23.34 -25.75 1.06
N ASP A 177 24.61 -26.06 1.24
CA ASP A 177 25.29 -26.13 2.53
C ASP A 177 26.78 -25.79 2.38
N PHE A 178 27.24 -24.81 3.16
CA PHE A 178 28.66 -24.41 3.23
C PHE A 178 29.33 -24.80 4.54
N SER A 179 28.62 -25.43 5.48
CA SER A 179 29.18 -25.87 6.76
C SER A 179 30.44 -26.74 6.63
N PRO A 180 30.65 -27.56 5.56
CA PRO A 180 31.92 -28.26 5.39
C PRO A 180 33.14 -27.34 5.25
N LEU A 181 32.94 -26.06 4.90
CA LEU A 181 34.00 -25.07 4.70
C LEU A 181 34.32 -24.25 5.94
N ASP A 182 33.56 -24.37 7.03
CA ASP A 182 33.71 -23.53 8.23
C ASP A 182 35.14 -23.55 8.78
N GLY A 183 35.80 -24.70 8.75
CA GLY A 183 37.18 -24.85 9.22
C GLY A 183 38.25 -24.19 8.35
N ILE A 184 37.93 -23.74 7.13
CA ILE A 184 38.87 -23.01 6.24
C ILE A 184 38.43 -21.58 5.95
N ARG A 185 37.18 -21.23 6.28
CA ARG A 185 36.56 -19.96 5.91
C ARG A 185 37.37 -18.74 6.32
N GLN A 186 37.99 -18.78 7.51
CA GLN A 186 38.85 -17.72 8.04
C GLN A 186 40.13 -17.43 7.22
N ASN A 187 40.54 -18.35 6.34
CA ASN A 187 41.72 -18.17 5.49
C ASN A 187 41.37 -17.58 4.11
N ILE A 188 40.07 -17.54 3.77
CA ILE A 188 39.58 -17.13 2.45
C ILE A 188 39.33 -15.62 2.48
N GLU A 189 40.16 -14.87 1.76
CA GLU A 189 40.04 -13.42 1.58
C GLU A 189 38.98 -13.05 0.54
N VAL A 190 38.80 -13.88 -0.49
CA VAL A 190 37.81 -13.66 -1.54
C VAL A 190 36.89 -14.87 -1.62
N PHE A 191 35.62 -14.72 -1.20
CA PHE A 191 34.63 -15.80 -1.22
C PHE A 191 33.32 -15.38 -1.92
N THR A 192 33.07 -15.90 -3.12
CA THR A 192 31.83 -15.59 -3.87
C THR A 192 30.95 -16.82 -4.02
N TRP A 193 29.69 -16.76 -3.59
CA TRP A 193 28.80 -17.93 -3.56
C TRP A 193 27.35 -17.65 -3.97
N PHE A 194 27.03 -16.46 -4.49
CA PHE A 194 25.67 -16.08 -4.84
C PHE A 194 25.06 -16.97 -5.94
N ASN A 195 23.73 -16.90 -6.12
CA ASN A 195 22.96 -17.66 -7.13
C ASN A 195 23.15 -19.18 -7.05
N ASN A 196 23.06 -19.72 -5.83
CA ASN A 196 22.98 -21.15 -5.60
C ASN A 196 21.52 -21.51 -5.26
N PRO A 197 20.72 -22.09 -6.18
CA PRO A 197 19.30 -22.37 -5.99
C PRO A 197 19.04 -23.51 -4.99
N GLY A 198 20.09 -24.23 -4.57
CA GLY A 198 20.00 -25.20 -3.48
C GLY A 198 19.69 -24.56 -2.12
N PHE A 199 19.92 -23.25 -1.95
CA PHE A 199 19.53 -22.53 -0.76
C PHE A 199 18.03 -22.18 -0.74
N PRO A 200 17.36 -22.25 0.43
CA PRO A 200 15.98 -21.81 0.58
C PRO A 200 15.77 -20.37 0.06
N GLN A 201 14.67 -20.15 -0.65
CA GLN A 201 14.26 -18.81 -1.07
C GLN A 201 13.36 -18.20 0.01
N GLY A 202 13.73 -17.01 0.50
CA GLY A 202 12.89 -16.30 1.45
C GLY A 202 11.66 -15.68 0.80
N GLY A 203 10.65 -15.40 1.60
CA GLY A 203 9.44 -14.68 1.23
C GLY A 203 9.66 -13.18 1.06
N PRO A 204 8.58 -12.39 0.91
CA PRO A 204 8.69 -10.95 0.74
C PRO A 204 9.41 -10.29 1.92
N ASN A 205 10.12 -9.19 1.65
CA ASN A 205 10.78 -8.41 2.68
C ASN A 205 9.74 -7.76 3.61
N ILE A 206 10.06 -7.72 4.90
CA ILE A 206 9.31 -6.99 5.91
C ILE A 206 9.79 -5.54 5.89
N GLU A 207 9.06 -4.71 5.16
CA GLU A 207 9.35 -3.28 5.01
C GLU A 207 8.99 -2.49 6.27
N GLY A 208 7.99 -2.91 7.03
CA GLY A 208 7.58 -2.28 8.29
C GLY A 208 6.06 -2.25 8.51
N PRO A 209 5.58 -1.38 9.40
CA PRO A 209 6.35 -0.37 10.14
C PRO A 209 7.28 -1.01 11.18
N TRP A 210 8.53 -0.52 11.25
CA TRP A 210 9.49 -0.87 12.28
C TRP A 210 9.66 0.30 13.26
N LEU A 211 10.03 0.01 14.49
CA LEU A 211 10.58 1.00 15.42
C LEU A 211 12.10 0.97 15.33
N TRP A 212 12.71 2.11 15.00
CA TRP A 212 14.16 2.25 14.89
C TRP A 212 14.74 3.10 16.00
N LEU A 213 15.90 2.70 16.52
CA LEU A 213 16.69 3.48 17.47
C LEU A 213 18.15 3.42 17.08
N THR A 214 18.79 4.58 16.98
CA THR A 214 20.23 4.68 16.71
C THR A 214 20.94 5.20 17.97
N LEU A 215 21.96 4.50 18.46
CA LEU A 215 22.76 4.93 19.60
C LEU A 215 24.22 5.14 19.19
N PRO A 216 24.85 6.27 19.56
CA PRO A 216 26.28 6.45 19.34
C PRO A 216 27.09 5.51 20.25
N ILE A 217 28.11 4.86 19.69
CA ILE A 217 29.06 4.05 20.44
C ILE A 217 30.14 4.98 20.99
N GLU A 218 29.97 5.42 22.24
CA GLU A 218 31.05 6.03 23.01
C GLU A 218 32.05 4.92 23.38
N THR A 219 33.19 4.85 22.68
CA THR A 219 34.22 3.84 22.84
C THR A 219 34.61 3.64 24.30
N ASP A 220 34.29 2.48 24.88
CA ASP A 220 35.05 1.95 26.00
C ASP A 220 36.15 1.06 25.43
N LYS A 221 37.38 1.28 25.90
CA LYS A 221 38.64 0.71 25.39
C LYS A 221 38.75 -0.82 25.44
N ASP A 222 37.71 -1.52 25.87
CA ASP A 222 37.75 -2.96 26.13
C ASP A 222 36.90 -3.78 25.14
N GLY A 223 36.10 -3.16 24.25
CA GLY A 223 35.41 -3.86 23.16
C GLY A 223 34.38 -4.93 23.58
N THR A 224 33.96 -4.94 24.86
CA THR A 224 33.16 -6.02 25.47
C THR A 224 31.69 -5.66 25.75
N LEU A 225 31.19 -4.52 25.27
CA LEU A 225 29.80 -4.12 25.55
C LEU A 225 28.80 -4.96 24.76
N THR A 226 28.08 -5.83 25.47
CA THR A 226 27.07 -6.73 24.87
C THR A 226 25.66 -6.16 24.88
N ASP A 227 25.35 -5.09 25.63
CA ASP A 227 24.00 -4.47 25.71
C ASP A 227 24.09 -2.94 25.74
N TYR A 228 23.91 -2.29 24.58
CA TYR A 228 24.00 -0.83 24.48
C TYR A 228 22.75 -0.11 24.99
N LEU A 229 21.58 -0.76 24.96
CA LEU A 229 20.35 -0.21 25.54
C LEU A 229 20.50 -0.03 27.05
N ALA A 230 21.07 -1.03 27.74
CA ALA A 230 21.34 -0.98 29.18
C ALA A 230 22.30 0.14 29.52
N LYS A 231 23.38 0.31 28.74
CA LYS A 231 24.35 1.39 28.94
C LYS A 231 23.69 2.76 28.79
N ALA A 232 23.01 3.00 27.67
CA ALA A 232 22.40 4.30 27.36
C ALA A 232 21.27 4.68 28.32
N SER A 233 20.52 3.69 28.83
CA SER A 233 19.40 3.90 29.75
C SER A 233 19.77 3.85 31.24
N LYS A 234 21.04 3.58 31.58
CA LYS A 234 21.49 3.29 32.97
C LYS A 234 20.74 2.11 33.59
N ASN A 235 20.68 1.00 32.87
CA ASN A 235 20.01 -0.27 33.19
C ASN A 235 18.48 -0.21 33.31
N LYS A 236 17.83 0.88 32.88
CA LYS A 236 16.35 0.97 32.87
C LYS A 236 15.71 0.17 31.74
N SER A 237 16.41 0.05 30.62
CA SER A 237 15.98 -0.70 29.45
C SER A 237 17.15 -1.54 28.94
N THR A 238 16.92 -2.83 28.71
CA THR A 238 17.93 -3.80 28.26
C THR A 238 17.51 -4.41 26.93
N GLU A 239 18.46 -4.98 26.18
CA GLU A 239 18.15 -5.76 24.97
C GLU A 239 17.17 -6.88 25.28
N GLN A 240 17.40 -7.60 26.38
CA GLN A 240 16.50 -8.65 26.86
C GLN A 240 15.08 -8.11 27.08
N ARG A 241 14.93 -6.97 27.74
CA ARG A 241 13.62 -6.37 28.04
C ARG A 241 12.89 -5.99 26.75
N ILE A 242 13.57 -5.27 25.85
CA ILE A 242 12.97 -4.86 24.58
C ILE A 242 12.65 -6.07 23.70
N ALA A 243 13.52 -7.08 23.66
CA ALA A 243 13.25 -8.31 22.92
C ALA A 243 12.07 -9.12 23.48
N THR A 244 11.75 -8.99 24.76
CA THR A 244 10.59 -9.67 25.39
C THR A 244 9.31 -8.86 25.26
N LEU A 245 9.36 -7.55 25.55
CA LEU A 245 8.17 -6.71 25.68
C LEU A 245 7.85 -5.93 24.40
N GLY A 246 8.84 -5.67 23.57
CA GLY A 246 8.78 -4.71 22.46
C GLY A 246 9.22 -3.32 22.91
N SER A 247 9.22 -2.38 21.96
CA SER A 247 9.36 -0.95 22.24
C SER A 247 8.10 -0.21 21.79
N SER A 248 8.09 1.10 21.98
CA SER A 248 7.04 2.00 21.49
C SER A 248 7.71 3.23 20.87
N GLU A 249 7.03 3.86 19.92
CA GLU A 249 7.48 5.13 19.36
C GLU A 249 7.65 6.16 20.48
N GLY A 250 8.50 7.17 20.30
CA GLY A 250 8.68 8.27 21.26
C GLY A 250 9.38 7.89 22.57
N THR A 251 9.56 6.60 22.86
CA THR A 251 10.32 6.14 24.03
C THR A 251 11.77 6.60 23.91
N VAL A 252 12.26 7.30 24.94
CA VAL A 252 13.61 7.88 24.96
C VAL A 252 14.59 6.91 25.63
N ILE A 253 15.70 6.64 24.94
CA ILE A 253 16.85 5.87 25.46
C ILE A 253 18.09 6.76 25.39
N GLY A 254 18.54 7.26 26.54
CA GLY A 254 19.63 8.23 26.59
C GLY A 254 19.21 9.54 25.91
N ASN A 255 19.90 9.90 24.82
CA ASN A 255 19.58 11.06 23.98
C ASN A 255 18.85 10.68 22.68
N SER A 256 18.60 9.39 22.47
CA SER A 256 17.96 8.86 21.26
C SER A 256 16.50 8.50 21.54
N VAL A 257 15.69 8.47 20.49
CA VAL A 257 14.26 8.16 20.56
C VAL A 257 13.90 7.08 19.57
N TRP A 258 13.03 6.15 19.97
CA TRP A 258 12.45 5.17 19.06
C TRP A 258 11.52 5.85 18.06
N THR A 259 11.79 5.70 16.77
CA THR A 259 11.04 6.37 15.69
C THR A 259 10.47 5.34 14.73
N VAL A 260 9.21 5.51 14.30
CA VAL A 260 8.62 4.63 13.30
C VAL A 260 9.26 4.88 11.92
N GLY A 261 9.58 3.80 11.22
CA GLY A 261 10.16 3.85 9.89
C GLY A 261 9.81 2.65 9.04
N ILE A 262 9.72 2.88 7.72
CA ILE A 262 9.50 1.84 6.72
C ILE A 262 10.76 1.74 5.86
N LEU A 263 11.32 0.54 5.76
CA LEU A 263 12.41 0.24 4.85
C LEU A 263 11.89 0.25 3.42
N GLU A 264 12.66 0.83 2.51
CA GLU A 264 12.29 0.80 1.10
C GLU A 264 12.29 -0.63 0.52
N PRO A 265 11.38 -0.91 -0.44
CA PRO A 265 11.29 -2.20 -1.09
C PRO A 265 12.58 -2.56 -1.81
N TYR A 266 12.82 -3.86 -1.96
CA TYR A 266 13.95 -4.36 -2.74
C TYR A 266 13.68 -4.23 -4.24
N GLU A 267 14.56 -3.53 -4.95
CA GLU A 267 14.47 -3.30 -6.39
C GLU A 267 15.56 -4.10 -7.14
N PRO A 268 15.23 -5.19 -7.84
CA PRO A 268 16.24 -6.09 -8.43
C PRO A 268 17.25 -5.43 -9.36
N ASN A 269 16.89 -4.31 -9.99
CA ASN A 269 17.72 -3.58 -10.93
C ASN A 269 18.44 -2.37 -10.32
N ASN A 270 18.26 -2.09 -9.02
CA ASN A 270 18.80 -0.92 -8.35
C ASN A 270 19.67 -1.29 -7.13
N PHE A 271 20.78 -1.98 -7.42
CA PHE A 271 21.72 -2.47 -6.40
C PHE A 271 22.25 -1.38 -5.45
N ARG A 272 22.48 -0.16 -5.96
CA ARG A 272 23.02 0.93 -5.15
C ARG A 272 22.01 1.36 -4.08
N ASP A 273 20.76 1.57 -4.46
CA ASP A 273 19.75 2.10 -3.55
C ASP A 273 19.30 1.01 -2.55
N ASN A 274 19.24 -0.25 -2.98
CA ASN A 274 19.04 -1.41 -2.08
C ASN A 274 20.10 -1.46 -0.98
N ARG A 275 21.35 -1.14 -1.32
CA ARG A 275 22.45 -1.12 -0.35
C ARG A 275 22.38 0.06 0.63
N MET A 276 21.46 1.00 0.44
CA MET A 276 21.31 2.20 1.27
C MET A 276 19.91 2.34 1.89
N ASN A 277 19.07 1.30 1.83
CA ASN A 277 17.67 1.42 2.27
C ASN A 277 17.56 1.82 3.76
N LEU A 278 18.35 1.21 4.64
CA LEU A 278 18.39 1.55 6.06
C LEU A 278 19.03 2.91 6.29
N ARG A 279 20.16 3.21 5.62
CA ARG A 279 20.82 4.51 5.78
C ARG A 279 19.90 5.68 5.44
N ARG A 280 19.21 5.60 4.30
CA ARG A 280 18.28 6.65 3.85
C ARG A 280 17.11 6.83 4.81
N LEU A 281 16.59 5.74 5.36
CA LEU A 281 15.56 5.81 6.39
C LEU A 281 16.07 6.58 7.63
N LEU A 282 17.23 6.21 8.16
CA LEU A 282 17.78 6.87 9.35
C LEU A 282 18.17 8.35 9.09
N ASP A 283 18.70 8.66 7.91
CA ASP A 283 18.99 10.04 7.50
C ASP A 283 17.70 10.87 7.42
N SER A 284 16.61 10.29 6.89
CA SER A 284 15.29 10.96 6.80
C SER A 284 14.68 11.26 8.17
N GLN A 285 15.02 10.45 9.18
CA GLN A 285 14.62 10.65 10.57
C GLN A 285 15.54 11.63 11.32
N GLY A 286 16.63 12.09 10.69
CA GLY A 286 17.65 12.90 11.35
C GLY A 286 18.41 12.14 12.45
N ALA A 287 18.41 10.80 12.40
CA ALA A 287 18.99 9.96 13.45
C ALA A 287 20.54 9.92 13.42
N ILE A 288 21.14 10.32 12.30
CA ILE A 288 22.59 10.31 12.07
C ILE A 288 23.03 11.72 11.65
N GLU A 289 24.03 12.28 12.34
CA GLU A 289 24.61 13.56 11.94
C GLU A 289 25.58 13.38 10.75
N PRO A 290 25.39 14.11 9.63
CA PRO A 290 26.18 13.89 8.41
C PRO A 290 27.69 14.19 8.52
N ASN A 291 28.14 14.90 9.57
CA ASN A 291 29.45 15.57 9.60
C ASN A 291 30.40 15.09 10.72
N ILE A 292 30.06 14.04 11.48
CA ILE A 292 30.95 13.52 12.53
C ILE A 292 31.78 12.37 11.95
N HIS A 293 33.05 12.64 11.64
CA HIS A 293 34.01 11.63 11.17
C HIS A 293 34.38 10.63 12.27
N GLY A 294 34.35 9.34 11.95
CA GLY A 294 34.80 8.26 12.84
C GLY A 294 33.83 7.92 13.97
N GLN A 295 32.59 8.44 13.94
CA GLN A 295 31.57 8.04 14.90
C GLN A 295 30.97 6.69 14.50
N ARG A 296 30.96 5.75 15.44
CA ARG A 296 30.33 4.46 15.29
C ARG A 296 28.95 4.48 15.92
N PHE A 297 28.02 3.75 15.31
CA PHE A 297 26.66 3.63 15.79
C PHE A 297 26.27 2.17 15.95
N VAL A 298 25.33 1.96 16.88
CA VAL A 298 24.52 0.75 16.91
C VAL A 298 23.11 1.13 16.49
N VAL A 299 22.49 0.30 15.64
CA VAL A 299 21.11 0.50 15.20
C VAL A 299 20.28 -0.68 15.70
N TYR A 300 19.16 -0.37 16.35
CA TYR A 300 18.16 -1.34 16.73
C TYR A 300 16.90 -1.17 15.87
N GLY A 301 16.37 -2.29 15.40
CA GLY A 301 15.04 -2.41 14.80
C GLY A 301 14.16 -3.32 15.65
N SER A 302 13.02 -2.83 16.11
CA SER A 302 12.04 -3.61 16.86
C SER A 302 10.71 -3.65 16.10
N MET A 303 10.05 -4.80 16.13
CA MET A 303 8.69 -4.97 15.64
C MET A 303 7.91 -5.96 16.50
N THR A 304 6.58 -5.85 16.44
CA THR A 304 5.70 -6.92 16.88
C THR A 304 5.05 -7.59 15.68
N LEU A 305 5.07 -8.93 15.70
CA LEU A 305 4.45 -9.82 14.75
C LEU A 305 3.32 -10.60 15.43
N TYR A 306 2.19 -10.77 14.76
CA TYR A 306 1.11 -11.63 15.23
C TYR A 306 0.94 -12.83 14.33
N SER A 307 1.08 -14.01 14.90
CA SER A 307 0.93 -15.27 14.20
C SER A 307 -0.41 -15.93 14.52
N PRO A 308 -1.21 -16.39 13.53
CA PRO A 308 -2.51 -17.01 13.79
C PRO A 308 -2.38 -18.37 14.51
N ARG A 309 -1.20 -18.98 14.46
CA ARG A 309 -0.86 -20.29 15.02
C ARG A 309 0.62 -20.35 15.39
N THR A 310 0.99 -21.24 16.31
CA THR A 310 2.40 -21.57 16.49
C THR A 310 2.89 -22.28 15.24
N GLN A 311 3.98 -21.80 14.64
CA GLN A 311 4.53 -22.34 13.40
C GLN A 311 6.07 -22.29 13.42
N GLU A 312 6.68 -23.38 12.97
CA GLU A 312 8.10 -23.39 12.62
C GLU A 312 8.28 -22.74 11.24
N THR A 313 9.29 -21.90 11.12
CA THR A 313 9.63 -21.23 9.87
C THR A 313 11.14 -20.95 9.85
N LYS A 314 11.67 -20.50 8.72
CA LYS A 314 12.99 -19.87 8.68
C LYS A 314 12.84 -18.36 8.57
N ILE A 315 13.68 -17.68 9.32
CA ILE A 315 13.91 -16.25 9.17
C ILE A 315 15.05 -16.06 8.18
N PHE A 316 14.94 -15.03 7.36
CA PHE A 316 15.92 -14.66 6.35
C PHE A 316 16.37 -13.24 6.60
N ILE A 317 17.68 -13.02 6.59
CA ILE A 317 18.27 -11.74 6.95
C ILE A 317 19.37 -11.40 5.96
N GLY A 318 19.39 -10.15 5.52
CA GLY A 318 20.45 -9.57 4.72
C GLY A 318 20.87 -8.23 5.30
N ALA A 319 21.88 -8.22 6.16
CA ALA A 319 22.46 -6.98 6.68
C ALA A 319 23.85 -6.72 6.10
N SER A 320 24.29 -5.48 6.22
CA SER A 320 25.64 -5.06 5.82
C SER A 320 26.71 -5.41 6.86
N ASN A 321 26.35 -5.44 8.15
CA ASN A 321 27.27 -5.58 9.28
C ASN A 321 26.80 -6.67 10.25
N ASP A 322 27.61 -6.92 11.29
CA ASP A 322 27.34 -7.82 12.40
C ASP A 322 25.94 -7.61 12.99
N GLN A 323 25.29 -8.72 13.31
CA GLN A 323 23.88 -8.72 13.66
C GLN A 323 23.56 -9.65 14.83
N LYS A 324 22.77 -9.14 15.77
CA LYS A 324 22.09 -9.94 16.79
C LYS A 324 20.60 -9.92 16.55
N VAL A 325 19.98 -11.09 16.65
CA VAL A 325 18.57 -11.26 16.40
C VAL A 325 17.96 -11.94 17.61
N TYR A 326 16.99 -11.27 18.21
CA TYR A 326 16.23 -11.78 19.31
C TYR A 326 14.78 -11.99 18.89
N LEU A 327 14.21 -13.12 19.32
CA LEU A 327 12.80 -13.43 19.16
C LEU A 327 12.21 -13.82 20.52
N ASN A 328 11.18 -13.11 20.95
CA ASN A 328 10.49 -13.35 22.23
C ASN A 328 11.46 -13.37 23.43
N GLY A 329 12.43 -12.45 23.44
CA GLY A 329 13.46 -12.38 24.47
C GLY A 329 14.58 -13.40 24.35
N THR A 330 14.58 -14.29 23.36
CA THR A 330 15.65 -15.27 23.18
C THR A 330 16.58 -14.80 22.07
N LEU A 331 17.90 -14.78 22.30
CA LEU A 331 18.89 -14.60 21.24
C LEU A 331 18.83 -15.83 20.34
N VAL A 332 18.30 -15.66 19.13
CA VAL A 332 18.13 -16.74 18.15
C VAL A 332 19.26 -16.79 17.12
N HIS A 333 19.99 -15.69 16.95
CA HIS A 333 21.15 -15.63 16.08
C HIS A 333 22.09 -14.50 16.46
N GLU A 334 23.38 -14.78 16.32
CA GLU A 334 24.48 -13.85 16.52
C GLU A 334 25.54 -14.22 15.49
N ASP A 335 25.89 -13.28 14.62
CA ASP A 335 26.97 -13.43 13.64
C ASP A 335 27.95 -12.27 13.81
N TYR A 336 29.23 -12.62 13.93
CA TYR A 336 30.38 -11.72 14.08
C TYR A 336 31.30 -11.77 12.86
N THR A 337 30.84 -12.40 11.77
CA THR A 337 31.66 -12.51 10.57
C THR A 337 31.45 -11.28 9.69
N ASP A 338 32.49 -10.46 9.66
CA ASP A 338 32.75 -9.39 8.71
C ASP A 338 32.52 -9.91 7.27
N TYR A 339 31.29 -9.77 6.76
CA TYR A 339 30.94 -10.06 5.37
C TYR A 339 31.44 -8.95 4.43
N ALA A 340 32.57 -8.33 4.77
CA ALA A 340 33.38 -7.71 3.76
C ALA A 340 33.79 -8.81 2.76
N PHE A 341 33.51 -8.57 1.47
CA PHE A 341 34.06 -9.30 0.33
C PHE A 341 33.34 -10.58 -0.12
N GLY A 342 32.09 -10.40 -0.53
CA GLY A 342 31.50 -11.14 -1.65
C GLY A 342 30.57 -10.21 -2.43
N GLU A 343 31.10 -9.50 -3.43
CA GLU A 343 30.31 -8.59 -4.26
C GLU A 343 29.10 -9.30 -4.89
N HIS A 344 27.96 -8.58 -4.93
CA HIS A 344 26.82 -8.80 -5.82
C HIS A 344 25.69 -9.76 -5.39
N ASN A 345 25.11 -9.61 -4.20
CA ASN A 345 23.64 -9.68 -4.10
C ASN A 345 23.13 -8.93 -2.86
N ALA A 346 22.29 -7.92 -3.11
CA ALA A 346 21.43 -7.32 -2.10
C ALA A 346 20.17 -8.19 -2.02
N GLY A 347 19.73 -8.56 -0.82
CA GLY A 347 18.74 -9.61 -0.57
C GLY A 347 19.12 -10.40 0.69
N TYR A 348 18.54 -11.58 0.88
CA TYR A 348 18.87 -12.43 2.02
C TYR A 348 20.26 -13.06 1.90
N ARG A 349 21.04 -13.01 2.99
CA ARG A 349 22.42 -13.53 3.08
C ARG A 349 22.55 -14.69 4.05
N THR A 350 21.77 -14.67 5.12
CA THR A 350 21.69 -15.73 6.11
C THR A 350 20.23 -16.12 6.33
N PHE A 351 20.04 -17.36 6.76
CA PHE A 351 18.74 -17.85 7.19
C PHE A 351 18.94 -18.93 8.26
N PHE A 352 17.99 -19.03 9.18
CA PHE A 352 18.04 -20.01 10.26
C PHE A 352 16.63 -20.35 10.75
N PRO A 353 16.41 -21.54 11.32
CA PRO A 353 15.10 -21.93 11.82
C PRO A 353 14.71 -21.14 13.07
N ILE A 354 13.44 -20.79 13.18
CA ILE A 354 12.82 -20.17 14.35
C ILE A 354 11.40 -20.73 14.56
N THR A 355 10.78 -20.41 15.69
CA THR A 355 9.38 -20.72 15.95
C THR A 355 8.62 -19.45 16.31
N LEU A 356 7.64 -19.07 15.48
CA LEU A 356 6.66 -18.07 15.84
C LEU A 356 5.59 -18.72 16.71
N GLN A 357 5.30 -18.12 17.87
CA GLN A 357 4.24 -18.55 18.76
C GLN A 357 2.89 -18.03 18.29
N LYS A 358 1.81 -18.78 18.56
CA LYS A 358 0.44 -18.27 18.34
C LYS A 358 0.24 -16.95 19.11
N GLY A 359 -0.26 -15.94 18.42
CA GLY A 359 -0.43 -14.60 18.95
C GLY A 359 0.84 -13.77 18.78
N LYS A 360 1.16 -12.99 19.81
CA LYS A 360 2.23 -11.99 19.79
C LYS A 360 3.61 -12.65 19.71
N ASN A 361 4.47 -12.09 18.85
CA ASN A 361 5.90 -12.35 18.80
C ASN A 361 6.65 -11.01 18.72
N VAL A 362 7.68 -10.84 19.53
CA VAL A 362 8.53 -9.64 19.53
C VAL A 362 9.83 -9.97 18.85
N LEU A 363 10.18 -9.19 17.84
CA LEU A 363 11.46 -9.26 17.16
C LEU A 363 12.29 -8.02 17.52
N LEU A 364 13.55 -8.25 17.85
CA LEU A 364 14.55 -7.20 17.99
C LEU A 364 15.79 -7.58 17.17
N VAL A 365 16.19 -6.71 16.27
CA VAL A 365 17.43 -6.81 15.50
C VAL A 365 18.36 -5.71 15.95
N ARG A 366 19.62 -6.04 16.18
CA ARG A 366 20.71 -5.11 16.43
C ARG A 366 21.73 -5.23 15.32
N LEU A 367 22.18 -4.09 14.79
CA LEU A 367 23.26 -3.98 13.82
C LEU A 367 24.43 -3.23 14.46
N ASP A 368 25.60 -3.87 14.46
CA ASP A 368 26.80 -3.39 15.14
C ASP A 368 27.75 -2.58 14.24
N GLU A 369 28.54 -1.72 14.89
CA GLU A 369 29.72 -1.00 14.36
C GLU A 369 29.53 -0.25 13.03
N LEU A 370 28.43 0.46 12.87
CA LEU A 370 28.15 1.24 11.65
C LEU A 370 28.94 2.56 11.63
N GLU A 371 29.85 2.77 10.67
CA GLU A 371 30.65 4.02 10.54
C GLU A 371 30.04 5.03 9.55
N THR A 372 30.09 6.32 9.89
CA THR A 372 29.35 7.40 9.19
C THR A 372 29.77 7.71 7.76
N ARG A 373 31.02 7.44 7.38
CA ARG A 373 31.62 8.12 6.21
C ARG A 373 31.48 7.38 4.88
N GLU A 374 31.50 6.05 4.86
CA GLU A 374 31.65 5.28 3.59
C GLU A 374 30.87 3.95 3.52
N GLU A 375 30.11 3.58 4.55
CA GLU A 375 29.39 2.30 4.56
C GLU A 375 27.98 2.41 3.98
N LEU A 376 27.67 1.49 3.07
CA LEU A 376 26.34 1.32 2.50
C LEU A 376 25.52 0.46 3.48
N TRP A 377 24.66 1.07 4.29
CA TRP A 377 23.84 0.34 5.28
C TRP A 377 22.55 -0.17 4.64
N SER A 378 22.46 -1.49 4.54
CA SER A 378 21.24 -2.19 4.15
C SER A 378 20.76 -3.16 5.21
N LEU A 379 19.44 -3.32 5.27
CA LEU A 379 18.80 -4.41 5.99
C LEU A 379 17.64 -4.96 5.16
N PHE A 380 17.64 -6.27 5.01
CA PHE A 380 16.54 -7.06 4.46
C PHE A 380 16.16 -8.10 5.49
N PHE A 381 14.87 -8.31 5.64
CA PHE A 381 14.34 -9.22 6.64
C PHE A 381 13.08 -9.87 6.13
N GLY A 382 12.90 -11.17 6.36
CA GLY A 382 11.64 -11.83 6.07
C GLY A 382 11.60 -13.26 6.58
N PHE A 383 10.52 -13.96 6.25
CA PHE A 383 10.32 -15.35 6.62
C PHE A 383 10.19 -16.22 5.39
N GLU A 384 10.09 -17.55 5.56
CA GLU A 384 9.72 -18.43 4.45
C GLU A 384 8.40 -17.98 3.80
N PRO A 385 8.23 -18.13 2.47
CA PRO A 385 7.05 -17.63 1.75
C PRO A 385 5.69 -18.08 2.29
N ALA A 386 5.62 -19.23 2.97
CA ALA A 386 4.39 -19.77 3.54
C ALA A 386 4.09 -19.29 4.97
N THR A 387 4.91 -18.39 5.53
CA THR A 387 4.76 -17.93 6.92
C THR A 387 3.61 -16.94 7.02
N GLU A 388 2.63 -17.26 7.87
CA GLU A 388 1.46 -16.39 8.12
C GLU A 388 1.71 -15.49 9.34
N TYR A 389 1.65 -14.17 9.14
CA TYR A 389 1.75 -13.18 10.22
C TYR A 389 1.14 -11.83 9.82
N THR A 390 0.85 -10.98 10.80
CA THR A 390 0.58 -9.55 10.63
C THR A 390 1.56 -8.72 11.46
N ILE A 391 1.76 -7.45 11.11
CA ILE A 391 2.63 -6.50 11.81
C ILE A 391 1.73 -5.45 12.49
N SER A 392 1.98 -5.12 13.75
CA SER A 392 1.24 -4.05 14.47
C SER A 392 2.11 -3.26 15.44
N ASN A 393 1.78 -1.98 15.64
CA ASN A 393 2.42 -1.03 16.56
C ASN A 393 1.39 -0.41 17.52
N PRO A 394 1.81 0.07 18.72
CA PRO A 394 0.93 0.76 19.66
C PRO A 394 0.18 1.95 19.04
N SER A 395 -1.15 1.99 19.19
CA SER A 395 -2.00 3.02 18.58
C SER A 395 -3.16 3.45 19.49
N ILE A 396 -3.85 4.54 19.13
CA ILE A 396 -5.12 4.97 19.74
C ILE A 396 -6.26 4.75 18.75
N GLY A 397 -7.23 3.92 19.15
CA GLY A 397 -8.45 3.65 18.40
C GLY A 397 -9.57 4.62 18.76
N TYR A 398 -10.38 4.99 17.76
CA TYR A 398 -11.57 5.85 17.91
C TYR A 398 -12.78 5.13 17.31
N THR A 399 -13.76 4.77 18.14
CA THR A 399 -14.98 4.09 17.68
C THR A 399 -16.21 4.89 18.06
N PHE A 400 -17.13 5.10 17.11
CA PHE A 400 -18.38 5.81 17.33
C PHE A 400 -19.55 4.83 17.40
N SER A 401 -20.49 5.06 18.32
CA SER A 401 -21.67 4.20 18.48
C SER A 401 -22.60 4.16 17.26
N THR A 402 -22.53 5.17 16.39
CA THR A 402 -23.30 5.25 15.15
C THR A 402 -22.37 5.63 13.97
N PRO A 403 -22.61 5.08 12.77
CA PRO A 403 -21.79 5.38 11.59
C PRO A 403 -22.12 6.75 10.96
N LYS A 404 -23.26 7.35 11.32
CA LYS A 404 -23.69 8.69 10.90
C LYS A 404 -24.24 9.44 12.11
N ILE A 405 -23.89 10.72 12.21
CA ILE A 405 -24.27 11.62 13.30
C ILE A 405 -24.87 12.88 12.68
N HIS A 406 -26.09 13.24 13.08
CA HIS A 406 -26.77 14.45 12.64
C HIS A 406 -26.83 15.47 13.78
N ALA A 407 -26.99 16.74 13.46
CA ALA A 407 -27.28 17.76 14.47
C ALA A 407 -28.57 17.40 15.25
N GLY A 408 -28.48 17.34 16.58
CA GLY A 408 -29.52 16.90 17.50
C GLY A 408 -29.29 15.51 18.10
N ASP A 409 -28.45 14.67 17.49
CA ASP A 409 -28.19 13.31 17.96
C ASP A 409 -27.33 13.28 19.24
N THR A 410 -27.48 12.21 20.02
CA THR A 410 -26.52 11.83 21.06
C THR A 410 -25.78 10.56 20.66
N PHE A 411 -24.45 10.53 20.81
CA PHE A 411 -23.61 9.40 20.43
C PHE A 411 -22.47 9.17 21.45
N THR A 412 -21.88 7.98 21.44
CA THR A 412 -20.74 7.63 22.28
C THR A 412 -19.48 7.50 21.42
N LEU A 413 -18.38 8.08 21.90
CA LEU A 413 -17.02 7.86 21.41
C LEU A 413 -16.27 6.96 22.39
N ASP A 414 -15.83 5.80 21.94
CA ASP A 414 -14.89 4.94 22.65
C ASP A 414 -13.46 5.24 22.19
N LEU A 415 -12.60 5.59 23.15
CA LEU A 415 -11.16 5.70 22.96
C LEU A 415 -10.51 4.41 23.43
N SER A 416 -9.72 3.77 22.55
CA SER A 416 -9.07 2.50 22.83
C SER A 416 -7.56 2.61 22.75
N ALA A 417 -6.86 1.86 23.60
CA ALA A 417 -5.45 1.55 23.42
C ALA A 417 -5.36 0.31 22.56
N GLU A 418 -4.56 0.35 21.49
CA GLU A 418 -4.36 -0.80 20.61
C GLU A 418 -2.90 -1.23 20.65
N ASP A 419 -2.66 -2.54 20.81
CA ASP A 419 -1.33 -3.15 20.77
C ASP A 419 -0.31 -2.54 21.76
N ILE A 420 -0.78 -2.09 22.93
CA ILE A 420 0.08 -1.47 23.95
C ILE A 420 0.71 -2.53 24.88
N TYR A 421 1.94 -2.25 25.34
CA TYR A 421 2.70 -3.11 26.24
C TYR A 421 2.96 -2.47 27.60
N ASP A 422 2.93 -3.31 28.63
CA ASP A 422 3.25 -2.93 30.01
C ASP A 422 2.46 -1.70 30.50
N PHE A 423 1.24 -1.51 29.99
CA PHE A 423 0.42 -0.33 30.18
C PHE A 423 -0.10 -0.23 31.62
N SER A 424 0.34 0.79 32.34
CA SER A 424 0.01 0.98 33.75
C SER A 424 -0.85 2.22 34.01
N GLY A 425 -0.95 3.13 33.04
CA GLY A 425 -1.80 4.31 33.18
C GLY A 425 -1.74 5.22 31.97
N TRP A 426 -2.66 6.17 31.96
CA TRP A 426 -2.74 7.19 30.94
C TRP A 426 -3.26 8.49 31.52
N GLN A 427 -2.87 9.61 30.91
CA GLN A 427 -3.57 10.89 31.01
C GLN A 427 -3.64 11.57 29.66
N PHE A 428 -4.68 12.36 29.46
CA PHE A 428 -4.81 13.30 28.35
C PHE A 428 -5.96 14.27 28.61
N ASP A 429 -6.05 15.30 27.79
CA ASP A 429 -7.21 16.17 27.68
C ASP A 429 -7.86 15.95 26.31
N ILE A 430 -9.18 16.13 26.20
CA ILE A 430 -9.89 16.09 24.92
C ILE A 430 -10.31 17.52 24.57
N ALA A 431 -9.91 17.99 23.39
CA ALA A 431 -10.39 19.22 22.78
C ALA A 431 -11.36 18.90 21.64
N PHE A 432 -12.48 19.61 21.58
CA PHE A 432 -13.54 19.48 20.58
C PHE A 432 -14.08 20.86 20.21
N ASP A 433 -14.76 20.99 19.07
CA ASP A 433 -15.40 22.27 18.70
C ASP A 433 -16.69 22.48 19.50
N PRO A 434 -16.75 23.47 20.41
CA PRO A 434 -17.96 23.74 21.18
C PRO A 434 -19.07 24.36 20.32
N ALA A 435 -18.86 24.70 19.05
CA ALA A 435 -19.96 25.07 18.15
C ALA A 435 -20.72 23.84 17.64
N VAL A 436 -20.01 22.72 17.46
CA VAL A 436 -20.53 21.50 16.82
C VAL A 436 -20.94 20.44 17.86
N LEU A 437 -20.19 20.30 18.96
CA LEU A 437 -20.38 19.23 19.93
C LEU A 437 -20.57 19.76 21.35
N GLU A 438 -21.25 18.96 22.18
CA GLU A 438 -21.38 19.15 23.61
C GLU A 438 -21.07 17.82 24.32
N ALA A 439 -20.07 17.79 25.20
CA ALA A 439 -19.78 16.62 26.00
C ALA A 439 -20.76 16.51 27.18
N ILE A 440 -21.36 15.34 27.35
CA ILE A 440 -22.37 15.06 28.37
C ILE A 440 -21.73 14.36 29.56
N GLU A 441 -21.05 13.23 29.31
CA GLU A 441 -20.52 12.35 30.35
C GLU A 441 -19.28 11.61 29.86
N VAL A 442 -18.39 11.27 30.80
CA VAL A 442 -17.21 10.44 30.58
C VAL A 442 -17.29 9.21 31.48
N ASN A 443 -17.15 8.03 30.88
CA ASN A 443 -17.18 6.74 31.53
C ASN A 443 -15.80 6.05 31.41
N GLU A 444 -15.41 5.31 32.45
CA GLU A 444 -14.16 4.55 32.45
C GLU A 444 -14.27 3.33 31.54
N GLY A 445 -13.26 3.09 30.70
CA GLY A 445 -13.14 1.87 29.92
C GLY A 445 -12.72 0.66 30.77
N ASP A 446 -12.56 -0.49 30.12
CA ASP A 446 -12.26 -1.77 30.77
C ASP A 446 -10.80 -2.21 30.64
N PHE A 447 -10.00 -1.55 29.80
CA PHE A 447 -8.67 -2.06 29.43
C PHE A 447 -7.75 -2.29 30.63
N LEU A 448 -7.59 -1.31 31.51
CA LEU A 448 -6.76 -1.44 32.72
C LEU A 448 -7.37 -2.38 33.78
N LYS A 449 -8.65 -2.73 33.67
CA LYS A 449 -9.33 -3.69 34.58
C LYS A 449 -9.18 -5.14 34.10
N THR A 450 -8.59 -5.36 32.93
CA THR A 450 -8.31 -6.69 32.40
C THR A 450 -7.49 -7.51 33.39
N GLY A 451 -7.91 -8.75 33.66
CA GLY A 451 -7.25 -9.61 34.65
C GLY A 451 -7.64 -9.31 36.12
N GLY A 452 -8.66 -8.48 36.35
CA GLY A 452 -9.18 -8.18 37.70
C GLY A 452 -8.43 -7.08 38.44
N GLY A 453 -7.63 -6.28 37.72
CA GLY A 453 -6.90 -5.14 38.28
C GLY A 453 -7.83 -4.04 38.81
N THR A 454 -7.42 -3.40 39.91
CA THR A 454 -8.10 -2.22 40.45
C THR A 454 -7.47 -0.95 39.89
N THR A 455 -8.29 0.00 39.47
CA THR A 455 -7.85 1.25 38.85
C THR A 455 -8.20 2.47 39.71
N PHE A 456 -7.39 3.52 39.58
CA PHE A 456 -7.78 4.88 39.92
C PHE A 456 -8.18 5.60 38.64
N PHE A 457 -9.46 6.00 38.54
CA PHE A 457 -9.98 6.74 37.39
C PHE A 457 -10.43 8.14 37.77
N GLN A 458 -9.99 9.11 36.98
CA GLN A 458 -10.42 10.50 37.05
C GLN A 458 -11.14 10.86 35.75
N LYS A 459 -12.46 11.05 35.84
CA LYS A 459 -13.33 11.39 34.70
C LYS A 459 -13.13 12.81 34.12
N GLY A 460 -12.16 13.57 34.64
CA GLY A 460 -11.89 14.94 34.22
C GLY A 460 -13.00 15.94 34.53
N LYS A 461 -12.83 17.16 34.04
CA LYS A 461 -13.81 18.25 34.09
C LYS A 461 -14.23 18.63 32.67
N ILE A 462 -15.53 18.54 32.39
CA ILE A 462 -16.12 18.99 31.13
C ILE A 462 -16.33 20.51 31.17
N ASP A 463 -15.82 21.22 30.18
CA ASP A 463 -16.10 22.63 29.90
C ASP A 463 -16.58 22.79 28.44
N ASN A 464 -17.89 22.67 28.27
CA ASN A 464 -18.54 22.82 26.96
C ASN A 464 -18.47 24.26 26.39
N ARG A 465 -18.04 25.26 27.18
CA ARG A 465 -17.85 26.62 26.65
C ARG A 465 -16.54 26.75 25.90
N SER A 466 -15.48 26.12 26.41
CA SER A 466 -14.16 26.12 25.77
C SER A 466 -13.93 24.91 24.87
N GLY A 467 -14.85 23.94 24.87
CA GLY A 467 -14.75 22.72 24.07
C GLY A 467 -13.67 21.79 24.60
N LYS A 468 -13.55 21.65 25.93
CA LYS A 468 -12.48 20.87 26.55
C LYS A 468 -12.97 19.93 27.65
N ILE A 469 -12.35 18.77 27.72
CA ILE A 469 -12.42 17.86 28.86
C ILE A 469 -11.01 17.75 29.41
N THR A 470 -10.78 18.28 30.61
CA THR A 470 -9.42 18.38 31.18
C THR A 470 -9.22 17.48 32.38
N GLY A 471 -8.01 16.94 32.54
CA GLY A 471 -7.61 16.11 33.66
C GLY A 471 -8.23 14.72 33.61
N LEU A 472 -8.33 14.13 32.41
CA LEU A 472 -8.68 12.72 32.26
C LEU A 472 -7.44 11.89 32.56
N SER A 473 -7.59 10.91 33.43
CA SER A 473 -6.52 9.96 33.71
C SER A 473 -7.05 8.66 34.27
N SER A 474 -6.37 7.57 33.98
CA SER A 474 -6.54 6.31 34.71
C SER A 474 -5.18 5.68 35.02
N ALA A 475 -5.05 5.02 36.16
CA ALA A 475 -3.84 4.29 36.53
C ALA A 475 -4.20 2.99 37.23
N LEU A 476 -3.42 1.95 36.96
CA LEU A 476 -3.49 0.66 37.62
C LEU A 476 -2.87 0.79 39.03
N LEU A 477 -3.55 0.24 40.04
CA LEU A 477 -3.11 0.28 41.44
C LEU A 477 -2.32 -0.96 41.88
N SER A 478 -2.30 -2.01 41.05
CA SER A 478 -1.52 -3.23 41.26
C SER A 478 -0.14 -3.11 40.61
N GLU A 479 0.83 -3.92 41.08
CA GLU A 479 2.13 -4.03 40.43
C GLU A 479 2.01 -4.62 39.02
N GLY A 480 2.86 -4.14 38.09
CA GLY A 480 2.90 -4.56 36.68
C GLY A 480 2.04 -3.69 35.76
N GLY A 481 1.97 -4.07 34.48
CA GLY A 481 1.20 -3.38 33.44
C GLY A 481 0.37 -4.35 32.61
N VAL A 482 -0.69 -3.84 31.99
CA VAL A 482 -1.59 -4.59 31.11
C VAL A 482 -1.06 -4.54 29.67
N THR A 483 -1.19 -5.64 28.95
CA THR A 483 -0.76 -5.73 27.54
C THR A 483 -1.94 -6.14 26.66
N GLY A 484 -2.10 -5.49 25.52
CA GLY A 484 -3.11 -5.85 24.51
C GLY A 484 -3.85 -4.63 23.95
N THR A 485 -5.10 -4.87 23.57
CA THR A 485 -6.01 -3.86 23.02
C THR A 485 -7.29 -3.79 23.86
N GLY A 486 -7.80 -2.60 24.13
CA GLY A 486 -9.07 -2.40 24.82
C GLY A 486 -9.45 -0.94 25.06
N THR A 487 -10.65 -0.70 25.59
CA THR A 487 -11.20 0.64 25.77
C THR A 487 -10.58 1.33 26.99
N LEU A 488 -10.05 2.54 26.78
CA LEU A 488 -9.53 3.43 27.83
C LEU A 488 -10.65 4.19 28.54
N LEU A 489 -11.53 4.80 27.76
CA LEU A 489 -12.69 5.56 28.22
C LEU A 489 -13.75 5.68 27.11
N SER A 490 -14.97 6.03 27.52
CA SER A 490 -16.06 6.38 26.61
C SER A 490 -16.58 7.79 26.93
N VAL A 491 -16.82 8.61 25.92
CA VAL A 491 -17.42 9.95 26.08
C VAL A 491 -18.77 9.99 25.36
N ASN A 492 -19.81 10.39 26.07
CA ASN A 492 -21.11 10.67 25.48
C ASN A 492 -21.15 12.13 25.02
N PHE A 493 -21.44 12.36 23.74
CA PHE A 493 -21.59 13.67 23.13
C PHE A 493 -23.03 13.90 22.66
N SER A 494 -23.44 15.17 22.63
CA SER A 494 -24.57 15.67 21.85
C SER A 494 -24.05 16.51 20.68
N ALA A 495 -24.56 16.25 19.48
CA ALA A 495 -24.28 17.03 18.29
C ALA A 495 -25.20 18.25 18.25
N LYS A 496 -24.65 19.47 18.24
CA LYS A 496 -25.41 20.72 18.30
C LYS A 496 -25.69 21.35 16.94
N ALA A 497 -24.74 21.22 16.02
CA ALA A 497 -24.80 21.80 14.69
C ALA A 497 -24.06 20.90 13.71
N GLY A 498 -24.44 20.95 12.43
CA GLY A 498 -23.70 20.23 11.40
C GLY A 498 -22.41 20.94 11.02
N GLY A 499 -21.45 20.15 10.55
CA GLY A 499 -20.12 20.59 10.16
C GLY A 499 -19.10 19.47 10.33
N GLU A 500 -17.97 19.62 9.64
CA GLU A 500 -16.78 18.82 9.90
C GLU A 500 -16.09 19.38 11.16
N THR A 501 -15.81 18.52 12.12
CA THR A 501 -15.16 18.87 13.38
C THR A 501 -14.04 17.90 13.72
N GLN A 502 -13.09 18.33 14.53
CA GLN A 502 -11.96 17.50 14.98
C GLN A 502 -12.02 17.31 16.49
N LEU A 503 -11.71 16.09 16.91
CA LEU A 503 -11.42 15.75 18.29
C LEU A 503 -9.91 15.58 18.43
N LYS A 504 -9.29 16.32 19.35
CA LYS A 504 -7.85 16.29 19.56
C LYS A 504 -7.52 15.90 21.00
N LEU A 505 -6.61 14.95 21.16
CA LEU A 505 -6.01 14.61 22.42
C LEU A 505 -4.83 15.56 22.68
N GLN A 506 -4.81 16.20 23.84
CA GLN A 506 -3.76 17.10 24.30
C GLN A 506 -3.12 16.54 25.58
N ASN A 507 -1.89 16.93 25.87
CA ASN A 507 -1.19 16.50 27.11
C ASN A 507 -1.15 14.97 27.30
N VAL A 508 -1.09 14.23 26.19
CA VAL A 508 -1.12 12.77 26.18
C VAL A 508 0.13 12.22 26.86
N GLN A 509 -0.08 11.37 27.87
CA GLN A 509 0.97 10.58 28.50
C GLN A 509 0.42 9.19 28.75
N PHE A 510 1.00 8.20 28.09
CA PHE A 510 0.73 6.80 28.33
C PHE A 510 1.93 6.24 29.09
N GLY A 511 1.71 5.56 30.20
CA GLY A 511 2.76 5.19 31.15
C GLY A 511 2.89 3.67 31.28
N ALA A 512 4.12 3.18 31.16
CA ALA A 512 4.46 1.81 31.48
C ALA A 512 4.63 1.61 32.99
N SER A 513 4.52 0.37 33.48
CA SER A 513 4.58 0.08 34.93
C SER A 513 5.88 0.49 35.62
N ILE A 514 6.96 0.62 34.86
CA ILE A 514 8.26 1.08 35.35
C ILE A 514 8.49 2.60 35.20
N GLY A 515 7.48 3.35 34.74
CA GLY A 515 7.51 4.80 34.59
C GLY A 515 8.00 5.33 33.24
N ASP A 516 8.23 4.46 32.26
CA ASP A 516 8.52 4.87 30.87
C ASP A 516 7.25 5.44 30.21
N LEU A 517 7.41 6.41 29.31
CA LEU A 517 6.31 6.88 28.46
C LEU A 517 6.19 6.01 27.22
N ILE A 518 4.95 5.72 26.82
CA ILE A 518 4.56 5.01 25.62
C ILE A 518 4.00 6.06 24.64
N SER A 519 4.49 6.14 23.41
CA SER A 519 3.79 6.91 22.37
C SER A 519 2.85 6.01 21.61
N ALA A 520 1.61 6.47 21.45
CA ALA A 520 0.58 5.82 20.66
C ALA A 520 -0.22 6.91 19.94
N GLY A 521 -0.36 6.82 18.63
CA GLY A 521 -1.14 7.76 17.82
C GLY A 521 -2.18 7.05 16.96
N PRO A 522 -2.97 7.78 16.15
CA PRO A 522 -3.00 9.25 16.07
C PRO A 522 -3.63 9.89 17.30
N HIS A 523 -3.30 11.16 17.57
CA HIS A 523 -3.89 11.95 18.67
C HIS A 523 -5.10 12.79 18.22
N GLU A 524 -5.57 12.61 16.99
CA GLU A 524 -6.72 13.34 16.48
C GLU A 524 -7.57 12.48 15.56
N VAL A 525 -8.86 12.78 15.53
CA VAL A 525 -9.83 12.17 14.61
C VAL A 525 -10.78 13.24 14.09
N THR A 526 -11.11 13.15 12.80
CA THR A 526 -12.12 13.99 12.17
C THR A 526 -13.46 13.29 12.20
N LEU A 527 -14.51 14.04 12.56
CA LEU A 527 -15.90 13.62 12.52
C LEU A 527 -16.70 14.60 11.65
N VAL A 528 -17.63 14.08 10.84
CA VAL A 528 -18.60 14.92 10.12
C VAL A 528 -19.96 14.77 10.81
N VAL A 529 -20.51 15.90 11.26
CA VAL A 529 -21.90 16.00 11.72
C VAL A 529 -22.74 16.55 10.57
N GLU A 530 -23.78 15.82 10.17
CA GLU A 530 -24.69 16.29 9.12
C GLU A 530 -25.55 17.48 9.62
N GLY A 531 -25.83 18.44 8.73
CA GLY A 531 -26.55 19.71 8.97
C GLY A 531 -27.88 19.60 9.73
N GLN A 532 -28.26 20.68 10.41
CA GLN A 532 -29.59 20.80 11.01
C GLN A 532 -30.62 20.99 9.90
N LEU A 533 -31.61 20.09 9.82
CA LEU A 533 -32.66 20.14 8.80
C LEU A 533 -33.64 21.30 9.10
N ALA A 534 -34.13 21.99 8.06
CA ALA A 534 -35.27 22.89 8.23
C ALA A 534 -36.50 22.08 8.68
N THR A 535 -37.30 22.61 9.60
CA THR A 535 -38.50 21.90 10.07
C THR A 535 -39.48 21.80 8.89
N GLY A 536 -39.76 20.58 8.43
CA GLY A 536 -40.59 20.33 7.25
C GLY A 536 -39.85 20.13 5.92
N ASP A 537 -38.51 20.12 5.90
CA ASP A 537 -37.71 19.72 4.73
C ASP A 537 -37.66 18.18 4.63
N VAL A 538 -38.54 17.63 3.80
CA VAL A 538 -38.81 16.19 3.69
C VAL A 538 -37.78 15.52 2.79
N ASN A 539 -37.34 16.21 1.75
CA ASN A 539 -36.38 15.72 0.76
C ASN A 539 -34.91 15.96 1.16
N ARG A 540 -34.69 16.78 2.20
CA ARG A 540 -33.41 17.13 2.81
C ARG A 540 -32.49 17.94 1.88
N ASP A 541 -33.07 18.79 1.03
CA ASP A 541 -32.32 19.66 0.12
C ASP A 541 -31.96 21.04 0.70
N GLY A 542 -32.37 21.30 1.95
CA GLY A 542 -32.13 22.55 2.67
C GLY A 542 -33.16 23.65 2.37
N GLN A 543 -34.25 23.33 1.68
CA GLN A 543 -35.36 24.22 1.40
C GLN A 543 -36.68 23.53 1.71
N VAL A 544 -37.59 24.22 2.39
CA VAL A 544 -38.97 23.73 2.54
C VAL A 544 -39.77 24.25 1.35
N SER A 545 -40.01 23.36 0.39
CA SER A 545 -40.58 23.69 -0.92
C SER A 545 -41.88 22.93 -1.20
N ILE A 546 -42.47 23.20 -2.37
CA ILE A 546 -43.61 22.40 -2.86
C ILE A 546 -43.23 20.93 -3.05
N LEU A 547 -41.96 20.62 -3.35
CA LEU A 547 -41.52 19.24 -3.56
C LEU A 547 -41.69 18.41 -2.28
N ASP A 548 -41.50 19.03 -1.12
CA ASP A 548 -41.68 18.40 0.19
C ASP A 548 -43.14 18.05 0.45
N ILE A 549 -44.06 18.95 0.10
CA ILE A 549 -45.50 18.69 0.14
C ILE A 549 -45.90 17.57 -0.83
N ILE A 550 -45.34 17.55 -2.03
CA ILE A 550 -45.63 16.51 -3.03
C ILE A 550 -45.16 15.13 -2.53
N LEU A 551 -44.00 15.06 -1.88
CA LEU A 551 -43.45 13.80 -1.36
C LEU A 551 -44.33 13.22 -0.25
N ILE A 552 -44.87 14.05 0.62
CA ILE A 552 -45.85 13.61 1.63
C ILE A 552 -47.16 13.21 0.95
N ALA A 553 -47.66 14.03 0.02
CA ALA A 553 -48.91 13.77 -0.69
C ALA A 553 -48.92 12.42 -1.44
N GLN A 554 -47.78 12.00 -1.99
CA GLN A 554 -47.61 10.70 -2.64
C GLN A 554 -47.73 9.50 -1.68
N GLN A 555 -47.64 9.74 -0.38
CA GLN A 555 -47.63 8.71 0.66
C GLN A 555 -48.85 8.79 1.61
N LEU A 556 -49.81 9.68 1.34
CA LEU A 556 -51.04 9.81 2.13
C LEU A 556 -51.73 8.46 2.37
N GLY A 557 -52.09 8.22 3.63
CA GLY A 557 -52.78 7.01 4.08
C GLY A 557 -51.87 5.80 4.34
N LYS A 558 -50.54 5.95 4.24
CA LYS A 558 -49.58 4.89 4.58
C LYS A 558 -49.14 4.98 6.05
N THR A 559 -48.94 3.82 6.66
CA THR A 559 -48.19 3.69 7.93
C THR A 559 -46.71 3.60 7.63
N VAL A 560 -45.90 4.33 8.39
CA VAL A 560 -44.44 4.43 8.19
C VAL A 560 -43.68 4.13 9.47
N PRO A 561 -42.40 3.70 9.39
CA PRO A 561 -41.58 3.46 10.58
C PRO A 561 -41.38 4.74 11.41
N PRO A 562 -41.15 4.62 12.73
CA PRO A 562 -40.77 5.76 13.57
C PRO A 562 -39.59 6.52 12.96
N HIS A 563 -39.66 7.86 12.94
CA HIS A 563 -38.65 8.78 12.37
C HIS A 563 -38.58 8.81 10.83
N SER A 564 -39.64 8.39 10.13
CA SER A 564 -39.78 8.60 8.69
C SER A 564 -39.86 10.10 8.35
N SER A 565 -39.18 10.55 7.29
CA SER A 565 -39.15 11.98 6.93
C SER A 565 -40.48 12.54 6.41
N VAL A 566 -41.44 11.67 6.06
CA VAL A 566 -42.77 12.04 5.57
C VAL A 566 -43.85 12.06 6.68
N ASP A 567 -43.52 11.59 7.88
CA ASP A 567 -44.37 11.63 9.09
C ASP A 567 -43.79 12.68 10.03
N VAL A 568 -44.27 13.91 9.85
CA VAL A 568 -43.66 15.13 10.42
C VAL A 568 -44.12 15.33 11.86
N ASN A 569 -45.32 14.86 12.22
CA ASN A 569 -45.81 14.90 13.60
C ASN A 569 -45.38 13.67 14.43
N GLY A 570 -44.86 12.63 13.79
CA GLY A 570 -44.33 11.43 14.44
C GLY A 570 -45.42 10.51 15.00
N ASP A 571 -46.66 10.58 14.47
CA ASP A 571 -47.79 9.79 14.94
C ASP A 571 -47.86 8.38 14.32
N GLY A 572 -46.96 8.07 13.37
CA GLY A 572 -46.84 6.80 12.68
C GLY A 572 -47.72 6.66 11.43
N THR A 573 -48.45 7.71 11.06
CA THR A 573 -49.34 7.74 9.89
C THR A 573 -49.11 8.97 9.03
N VAL A 574 -48.94 8.79 7.71
CA VAL A 574 -48.82 9.92 6.79
C VAL A 574 -50.22 10.46 6.46
N SER A 575 -50.55 11.61 7.00
CA SER A 575 -51.88 12.23 6.97
C SER A 575 -51.85 13.65 6.37
N ILE A 576 -53.01 14.29 6.29
CA ILE A 576 -53.10 15.70 5.90
C ILE A 576 -52.43 16.62 6.94
N LEU A 577 -52.31 16.18 8.19
CA LEU A 577 -51.64 16.94 9.26
C LEU A 577 -50.16 17.14 8.93
N ASP A 578 -49.50 16.14 8.34
CA ASP A 578 -48.10 16.23 7.91
C ASP A 578 -47.91 17.23 6.77
N ILE A 579 -48.86 17.28 5.83
CA ILE A 579 -48.88 18.28 4.76
C ILE A 579 -49.03 19.69 5.33
N ILE A 580 -49.90 19.88 6.32
CA ILE A 580 -50.11 21.18 6.96
C ILE A 580 -48.86 21.62 7.74
N LEU A 581 -48.18 20.68 8.41
CA LEU A 581 -46.94 20.95 9.15
C LEU A 581 -45.76 21.31 8.24
N VAL A 582 -45.73 20.82 7.00
CA VAL A 582 -44.76 21.30 6.00
C VAL A 582 -45.21 22.62 5.39
N ALA A 583 -46.51 22.77 5.11
CA ALA A 583 -47.05 23.96 4.48
C ALA A 583 -46.87 25.25 5.30
N GLN A 584 -46.85 25.16 6.64
CA GLN A 584 -46.56 26.31 7.51
C GLN A 584 -45.12 26.84 7.34
N HIS A 585 -44.18 25.97 6.92
CA HIS A 585 -42.76 26.30 6.77
C HIS A 585 -42.38 26.53 5.31
N LEU A 586 -43.34 26.54 4.38
CA LEU A 586 -43.09 26.78 2.95
C LEU A 586 -42.32 28.09 2.71
N GLY A 587 -41.18 27.97 2.03
CA GLY A 587 -40.27 29.07 1.73
C GLY A 587 -39.17 29.30 2.76
N GLU A 588 -39.14 28.53 3.85
CA GLU A 588 -38.01 28.50 4.77
C GLU A 588 -36.79 27.79 4.14
N SER A 589 -35.59 28.29 4.42
CA SER A 589 -34.34 27.67 3.97
C SER A 589 -33.22 27.92 4.99
N ILE A 590 -32.30 26.97 5.07
CA ILE A 590 -31.09 27.06 5.91
C ILE A 590 -29.96 27.91 5.28
N ALA A 591 -30.09 28.34 4.02
CA ALA A 591 -29.10 29.19 3.36
C ALA A 591 -29.34 30.70 3.61
N ALA A 592 -28.29 31.45 3.93
CA ALA A 592 -28.35 32.89 4.25
C ALA A 592 -28.62 33.83 3.05
N ALA A 593 -29.04 33.32 1.88
CA ALA A 593 -29.26 34.12 0.68
C ALA A 593 -30.49 33.69 -0.13
N ALA A 594 -31.44 34.61 -0.20
CA ALA A 594 -32.67 34.71 -1.00
C ALA A 594 -33.75 33.61 -0.80
N PRO A 595 -35.01 34.00 -0.54
CA PRO A 595 -36.13 33.07 -0.50
C PRO A 595 -36.30 32.39 -1.86
N SER A 596 -36.41 31.07 -1.85
CA SER A 596 -36.67 30.28 -3.05
C SER A 596 -38.03 30.63 -3.62
N ILE A 597 -37.98 31.36 -4.72
CA ILE A 597 -39.11 31.69 -5.57
C ILE A 597 -39.72 30.36 -6.04
N LEU A 598 -41.00 30.13 -5.71
CA LEU A 598 -41.90 29.22 -6.43
C LEU A 598 -41.54 29.21 -7.92
N THR A 599 -40.84 28.18 -8.40
CA THR A 599 -40.47 28.17 -9.81
C THR A 599 -41.73 27.87 -10.62
N MET A 600 -41.82 28.44 -11.83
CA MET A 600 -42.96 28.18 -12.72
C MET A 600 -43.16 26.66 -12.96
N ASP A 601 -42.06 25.89 -12.97
CA ASP A 601 -42.08 24.43 -13.12
C ASP A 601 -42.75 23.71 -11.93
N ASP A 602 -42.60 24.22 -10.70
CA ASP A 602 -43.24 23.64 -9.50
C ASP A 602 -44.75 23.90 -9.50
N ILE A 603 -45.17 25.08 -9.95
CA ILE A 603 -46.59 25.46 -10.13
C ILE A 603 -47.26 24.55 -11.16
N HIS A 604 -46.56 24.16 -12.23
CA HIS A 604 -47.11 23.30 -13.28
C HIS A 604 -47.31 21.82 -12.87
N ARG A 605 -46.73 21.39 -11.74
CA ARG A 605 -46.86 20.02 -11.20
C ARG A 605 -48.06 19.85 -10.27
N LEU A 606 -48.68 20.94 -9.82
CA LEU A 606 -49.85 20.92 -8.94
C LEU A 606 -51.14 21.12 -9.74
N ASP A 607 -52.15 20.31 -9.41
CA ASP A 607 -53.51 20.49 -9.89
C ASP A 607 -54.30 21.35 -8.88
N PRO A 608 -54.88 22.50 -9.28
CA PRO A 608 -55.78 23.27 -8.43
C PRO A 608 -56.84 22.42 -7.71
N ALA A 609 -57.39 21.39 -8.36
CA ALA A 609 -58.39 20.51 -7.76
C ALA A 609 -57.84 19.66 -6.60
N MET A 610 -56.56 19.28 -6.68
CA MET A 610 -55.87 18.52 -5.64
C MET A 610 -55.63 19.40 -4.41
N VAL A 611 -55.13 20.63 -4.62
CA VAL A 611 -54.91 21.60 -3.52
C VAL A 611 -56.25 22.00 -2.87
N GLN A 612 -57.31 22.17 -3.66
CA GLN A 612 -58.67 22.39 -3.15
C GLN A 612 -59.13 21.23 -2.25
N THR A 613 -58.83 19.99 -2.63
CA THR A 613 -59.18 18.79 -1.86
C THR A 613 -58.41 18.74 -0.55
N TRP A 614 -57.12 19.08 -0.55
CA TRP A 614 -56.31 19.20 0.67
C TRP A 614 -56.86 20.26 1.63
N ILE A 615 -57.24 21.43 1.11
CA ILE A 615 -57.86 22.49 1.90
C ILE A 615 -59.20 22.03 2.50
N ALA A 616 -60.05 21.37 1.70
CA ALA A 616 -61.34 20.86 2.17
C ALA A 616 -61.18 19.81 3.27
N GLN A 617 -60.22 18.90 3.11
CA GLN A 617 -59.91 17.87 4.12
C GLN A 617 -59.32 18.49 5.40
N ALA A 618 -58.38 19.44 5.25
CA ALA A 618 -57.81 20.16 6.39
C ALA A 618 -58.90 20.95 7.16
N GLN A 619 -59.86 21.56 6.47
CA GLN A 619 -60.99 22.25 7.11
C GLN A 619 -61.91 21.31 7.90
N ILE A 620 -62.01 20.04 7.52
CA ILE A 620 -62.78 19.01 8.25
C ILE A 620 -62.03 18.58 9.52
N GLU A 621 -60.71 18.38 9.42
CA GLU A 621 -59.88 17.87 10.52
C GLU A 621 -59.44 18.95 11.53
N ASN A 622 -59.51 20.22 11.13
CA ASN A 622 -59.19 21.44 11.88
C ASN A 622 -58.95 21.27 13.39
N ASP A 623 -57.67 21.29 13.78
CA ASP A 623 -57.24 21.18 15.18
C ASP A 623 -57.41 22.47 16.00
N GLY A 624 -57.81 23.58 15.36
CA GLY A 624 -58.06 24.88 16.00
C GLY A 624 -56.81 25.68 16.37
N SER A 625 -55.61 25.17 16.09
CA SER A 625 -54.35 25.84 16.38
C SER A 625 -54.08 27.01 15.43
N ALA A 626 -53.23 27.96 15.87
CA ALA A 626 -52.84 29.08 15.01
C ALA A 626 -51.99 28.61 13.82
N ALA A 627 -51.07 27.68 14.07
CA ALA A 627 -50.25 27.02 13.06
C ALA A 627 -51.09 26.35 11.97
N PHE A 628 -52.15 25.63 12.36
CA PHE A 628 -53.03 24.94 11.40
C PHE A 628 -53.82 25.91 10.53
N ARG A 629 -54.25 27.06 11.09
CA ARG A 629 -54.88 28.14 10.31
C ARG A 629 -53.91 28.79 9.33
N GLU A 630 -52.65 28.96 9.73
CA GLU A 630 -51.60 29.51 8.86
C GLU A 630 -51.27 28.56 7.69
N GLY A 631 -51.13 27.26 7.95
CA GLY A 631 -50.94 26.26 6.89
C GLY A 631 -52.09 26.22 5.88
N ILE A 632 -53.35 26.33 6.32
CA ILE A 632 -54.51 26.46 5.43
C ILE A 632 -54.43 27.77 4.60
N ALA A 633 -54.07 28.89 5.22
CA ALA A 633 -53.95 30.17 4.53
C ALA A 633 -52.85 30.17 3.45
N TYR A 634 -51.75 29.45 3.70
CA TYR A 634 -50.70 29.23 2.69
C TYR A 634 -51.20 28.38 1.53
N LEU A 635 -51.89 27.26 1.78
CA LEU A 635 -52.49 26.45 0.72
C LEU A 635 -53.53 27.23 -0.09
N GLN A 636 -54.31 28.12 0.55
CA GLN A 636 -55.24 29.03 -0.12
C GLN A 636 -54.53 30.05 -1.01
N SER A 637 -53.40 30.59 -0.55
CA SER A 637 -52.57 31.51 -1.34
C SER A 637 -51.93 30.81 -2.54
N LEU A 638 -51.48 29.56 -2.36
CA LEU A 638 -50.96 28.71 -3.42
C LEU A 638 -52.04 28.37 -4.45
N LEU A 639 -53.26 28.05 -4.01
CA LEU A 639 -54.40 27.82 -4.88
C LEU A 639 -54.74 29.06 -5.73
N ALA A 640 -54.69 30.26 -5.14
CA ALA A 640 -54.92 31.51 -5.86
C ALA A 640 -53.88 31.75 -6.96
N LEU A 641 -52.63 31.33 -6.77
CA LEU A 641 -51.58 31.41 -7.79
C LEU A 641 -51.74 30.39 -8.93
N LEU A 642 -52.47 29.29 -8.68
CA LEU A 642 -52.70 28.22 -9.65
C LEU A 642 -53.88 28.50 -10.60
N ILE A 643 -54.73 29.47 -10.27
CA ILE A 643 -55.89 29.90 -11.07
C ILE A 643 -55.57 31.23 -11.78
N PRO A 644 -55.52 31.26 -13.11
CA PRO A 644 -55.23 32.50 -13.84
C PRO A 644 -56.39 33.49 -13.75
N GLU A 645 -56.11 34.79 -13.71
CA GLU A 645 -57.16 35.84 -13.64
C GLU A 645 -57.97 35.94 -14.93
N GLU A 646 -57.38 35.60 -16.08
CA GLU A 646 -58.00 35.71 -17.39
C GLU A 646 -57.90 34.39 -18.20
N MET A 647 -58.91 34.16 -19.03
CA MET A 647 -58.86 33.14 -20.07
C MET A 647 -57.85 33.56 -21.16
N ALA A 648 -56.96 32.65 -21.55
CA ALA A 648 -55.99 32.94 -22.60
C ALA A 648 -55.69 31.72 -23.48
N LEU A 649 -55.57 31.94 -24.79
CA LEU A 649 -54.99 30.98 -25.72
C LEU A 649 -53.53 31.36 -25.98
N LEU A 650 -52.60 30.43 -25.79
CA LEU A 650 -51.16 30.67 -25.88
C LEU A 650 -50.58 30.13 -27.21
N ALA A 651 -49.34 30.53 -27.50
CA ALA A 651 -48.65 30.09 -28.72
C ALA A 651 -48.33 28.59 -28.61
N ASN A 652 -48.63 27.84 -29.67
CA ASN A 652 -48.30 26.43 -29.72
C ASN A 652 -46.78 26.21 -29.72
N TYR A 653 -46.33 25.09 -29.17
CA TYR A 653 -44.93 24.70 -29.15
C TYR A 653 -44.76 23.22 -29.51
N PRO A 654 -43.73 22.84 -30.29
CA PRO A 654 -42.89 23.74 -31.09
C PRO A 654 -43.72 24.49 -32.16
N ASN A 655 -43.20 25.61 -32.68
CA ASN A 655 -43.76 26.33 -33.83
C ASN A 655 -42.61 27.03 -34.58
N PRO A 656 -42.22 26.60 -35.80
CA PRO A 656 -42.88 25.56 -36.62
C PRO A 656 -42.78 24.16 -36.00
N PHE A 657 -43.76 23.29 -36.27
CA PHE A 657 -43.76 21.90 -35.77
C PHE A 657 -43.77 20.85 -36.88
N ASN A 658 -43.37 19.62 -36.53
CA ASN A 658 -43.33 18.45 -37.42
C ASN A 658 -43.33 17.11 -36.63
N PRO A 659 -44.35 16.25 -36.75
CA PRO A 659 -45.72 16.53 -37.15
C PRO A 659 -46.60 17.01 -35.99
N GLU A 660 -46.10 17.04 -34.75
CA GLU A 660 -46.90 17.25 -33.53
C GLU A 660 -46.61 18.57 -32.79
N THR A 661 -47.62 19.09 -32.10
CA THR A 661 -47.52 20.31 -31.29
C THR A 661 -48.47 20.31 -30.10
N TRP A 662 -48.09 21.01 -29.04
CA TRP A 662 -48.91 21.32 -27.89
C TRP A 662 -49.42 22.75 -27.99
N ILE A 663 -50.70 22.94 -27.70
CA ILE A 663 -51.40 24.21 -27.75
C ILE A 663 -51.78 24.60 -26.33
N PRO A 664 -50.97 25.45 -25.67
CA PRO A 664 -51.21 25.85 -24.31
C PRO A 664 -52.38 26.84 -24.18
N TYR A 665 -53.10 26.77 -23.06
CA TYR A 665 -54.19 27.70 -22.73
C TYR A 665 -54.35 27.89 -21.22
N GLN A 666 -55.18 28.85 -20.82
CA GLN A 666 -55.48 29.21 -19.44
C GLN A 666 -57.00 29.34 -19.29
N LEU A 667 -57.53 28.81 -18.19
CA LEU A 667 -58.93 28.90 -17.82
C LEU A 667 -59.08 29.62 -16.48
N SER A 668 -59.73 30.79 -16.45
CA SER A 668 -59.98 31.53 -15.20
C SER A 668 -61.18 30.97 -14.41
N GLU A 669 -62.04 30.19 -15.05
CA GLU A 669 -63.20 29.51 -14.47
C GLU A 669 -63.42 28.14 -15.16
N PRO A 670 -64.13 27.18 -14.53
CA PRO A 670 -64.44 25.90 -15.15
C PRO A 670 -65.27 26.06 -16.43
N ALA A 671 -64.84 25.45 -17.53
CA ALA A 671 -65.48 25.63 -18.83
C ALA A 671 -65.43 24.36 -19.68
N GLU A 672 -66.40 24.21 -20.58
CA GLU A 672 -66.34 23.25 -21.69
C GLU A 672 -65.37 23.77 -22.75
N VAL A 673 -64.30 23.00 -23.02
CA VAL A 673 -63.20 23.43 -23.89
C VAL A 673 -63.19 22.64 -25.20
N THR A 674 -63.25 23.36 -26.32
CA THR A 674 -63.11 22.81 -27.67
C THR A 674 -62.09 23.61 -28.47
N LEU A 675 -61.17 22.93 -29.15
CA LEU A 675 -60.19 23.56 -30.03
C LEU A 675 -60.42 23.14 -31.48
N ARG A 676 -60.61 24.11 -32.38
CA ARG A 676 -60.85 23.90 -33.81
C ARG A 676 -59.70 24.42 -34.64
N ILE A 677 -59.22 23.63 -35.58
CA ILE A 677 -58.07 23.93 -36.43
C ILE A 677 -58.56 24.16 -37.86
N TYR A 678 -58.10 25.22 -38.51
CA TYR A 678 -58.49 25.67 -39.83
C TYR A 678 -57.27 25.86 -40.73
N SER A 679 -57.46 25.61 -42.03
CA SER A 679 -56.48 25.97 -43.08
C SER A 679 -56.45 27.49 -43.34
N VAL A 680 -55.44 27.96 -44.08
CA VAL A 680 -55.34 29.38 -44.50
C VAL A 680 -56.56 29.89 -45.28
N ASN A 681 -57.32 29.01 -45.94
CA ASN A 681 -58.53 29.34 -46.69
C ASN A 681 -59.81 29.26 -45.82
N GLY A 682 -59.69 29.04 -44.51
CA GLY A 682 -60.82 28.97 -43.57
C GLY A 682 -61.54 27.61 -43.51
N VAL A 683 -61.07 26.59 -44.23
CA VAL A 683 -61.63 25.23 -44.16
C VAL A 683 -61.25 24.58 -42.82
N LEU A 684 -62.23 24.04 -42.10
CA LEU A 684 -62.01 23.27 -40.86
C LEU A 684 -61.25 21.98 -41.16
N VAL A 685 -60.20 21.73 -40.37
CA VAL A 685 -59.22 20.65 -40.54
C VAL A 685 -59.37 19.60 -39.44
N ARG A 686 -59.49 20.04 -38.18
CA ARG A 686 -59.58 19.15 -37.01
C ARG A 686 -60.40 19.81 -35.91
N THR A 687 -61.19 19.03 -35.18
CA THR A 687 -61.80 19.44 -33.90
C THR A 687 -61.27 18.58 -32.76
N LEU A 688 -60.76 19.21 -31.70
CA LEU A 688 -60.33 18.58 -30.45
C LEU A 688 -61.31 18.95 -29.34
N VAL A 689 -62.13 18.00 -28.90
CA VAL A 689 -63.04 18.18 -27.77
C VAL A 689 -62.31 17.77 -26.50
N LEU A 690 -61.97 18.74 -25.64
CA LEU A 690 -61.25 18.49 -24.39
C LEU A 690 -62.22 18.29 -23.20
N GLY A 691 -63.49 18.66 -23.37
CA GLY A 691 -64.56 18.48 -22.39
C GLY A 691 -64.59 19.56 -21.31
N HIS A 692 -65.38 19.33 -20.26
CA HIS A 692 -65.44 20.19 -19.09
C HIS A 692 -64.13 20.11 -18.29
N LEU A 693 -63.42 21.23 -18.22
CA LEU A 693 -62.15 21.34 -17.51
C LEU A 693 -62.26 22.39 -16.40
N PRO A 694 -61.66 22.14 -15.21
CA PRO A 694 -61.64 23.12 -14.13
C PRO A 694 -60.80 24.36 -14.46
N ALA A 695 -60.94 25.42 -13.68
CA ALA A 695 -60.06 26.59 -13.79
C ALA A 695 -58.59 26.19 -13.56
N GLY A 696 -57.66 26.74 -14.33
CA GLY A 696 -56.23 26.50 -14.17
C GLY A 696 -55.38 26.78 -15.40
N ILE A 697 -54.08 26.52 -15.26
CA ILE A 697 -53.07 26.73 -16.30
C ILE A 697 -52.77 25.41 -17.03
N TYR A 698 -52.97 25.38 -18.36
CA TYR A 698 -52.79 24.20 -19.22
C TYR A 698 -51.62 24.43 -20.19
N GLN A 699 -50.41 24.56 -19.64
CA GLN A 699 -49.20 24.89 -20.42
C GLN A 699 -48.24 23.73 -20.64
N SER A 700 -48.11 22.80 -19.68
CA SER A 700 -47.21 21.65 -19.77
C SER A 700 -47.70 20.61 -20.78
N GLN A 701 -46.80 19.74 -21.26
CA GLN A 701 -47.16 18.70 -22.23
C GLN A 701 -48.23 17.72 -21.72
N SER A 702 -48.31 17.52 -20.40
CA SER A 702 -49.31 16.65 -19.77
C SER A 702 -50.70 17.29 -19.68
N ARG A 703 -50.82 18.62 -19.89
CA ARG A 703 -52.08 19.37 -19.73
C ARG A 703 -52.51 20.14 -20.97
N ALA A 704 -51.59 20.59 -21.81
CA ALA A 704 -51.90 21.36 -23.01
C ALA A 704 -52.64 20.53 -24.07
N ALA A 705 -53.41 21.19 -24.93
CA ALA A 705 -54.11 20.50 -26.01
C ALA A 705 -53.10 19.96 -27.03
N TYR A 706 -53.20 18.69 -27.40
CA TYR A 706 -52.26 18.04 -28.30
C TYR A 706 -52.82 17.91 -29.72
N TRP A 707 -52.02 18.25 -30.72
CA TRP A 707 -52.33 17.98 -32.12
C TRP A 707 -51.18 17.27 -32.84
N ASP A 708 -51.52 16.19 -33.54
CA ASP A 708 -50.62 15.29 -34.27
C ASP A 708 -50.42 15.68 -35.76
N GLY A 709 -50.91 16.85 -36.17
CA GLY A 709 -50.82 17.31 -37.56
C GLY A 709 -51.71 16.55 -38.54
N ARG A 710 -52.78 15.90 -38.06
CA ARG A 710 -53.76 15.18 -38.88
C ARG A 710 -55.12 15.85 -38.89
N ASN A 711 -55.91 15.64 -39.95
CA ASN A 711 -57.30 16.07 -40.04
C ASN A 711 -58.25 15.11 -39.28
N ASP A 712 -59.56 15.38 -39.28
CA ASP A 712 -60.57 14.56 -38.56
C ASP A 712 -60.69 13.11 -39.06
N VAL A 713 -60.26 12.81 -40.30
CA VAL A 713 -60.23 11.44 -40.85
C VAL A 713 -58.86 10.76 -40.70
N GLY A 714 -57.91 11.39 -40.01
CA GLY A 714 -56.60 10.82 -39.69
C GLY A 714 -55.51 11.02 -40.75
N GLU A 715 -55.78 11.77 -41.82
CA GLU A 715 -54.79 12.07 -42.86
C GLU A 715 -53.90 13.23 -42.45
N SER A 716 -52.61 13.14 -42.78
CA SER A 716 -51.63 14.16 -42.42
C SER A 716 -51.76 15.42 -43.29
N VAL A 717 -51.78 16.61 -42.69
CA VAL A 717 -52.03 17.88 -43.41
C VAL A 717 -50.77 18.43 -44.10
N ALA A 718 -50.88 19.20 -45.18
CA ALA A 718 -49.69 19.71 -45.90
C ALA A 718 -48.86 20.73 -45.07
N SER A 719 -47.57 20.90 -45.40
CA SER A 719 -46.75 22.01 -44.86
C SER A 719 -47.40 23.35 -45.18
N GLY A 720 -47.55 24.23 -44.19
CA GLY A 720 -48.24 25.51 -44.38
C GLY A 720 -48.72 26.17 -43.09
N VAL A 721 -49.39 27.32 -43.25
CA VAL A 721 -49.97 28.07 -42.14
C VAL A 721 -51.38 27.56 -41.85
N TYR A 722 -51.63 27.29 -40.57
CA TYR A 722 -52.92 26.90 -40.02
C TYR A 722 -53.32 27.86 -38.90
N PHE A 723 -54.61 27.96 -38.64
CA PHE A 723 -55.16 28.73 -37.53
C PHE A 723 -55.86 27.80 -36.57
N TYR A 724 -55.69 28.00 -35.27
CA TYR A 724 -56.40 27.26 -34.24
C TYR A 724 -57.20 28.22 -33.38
N THR A 725 -58.46 27.86 -33.15
CA THR A 725 -59.42 28.63 -32.36
C THR A 725 -59.81 27.81 -31.15
N LEU A 726 -59.53 28.33 -29.96
CA LEU A 726 -60.02 27.79 -28.69
C LEU A 726 -61.37 28.42 -28.37
N THR A 727 -62.35 27.62 -28.01
CA THR A 727 -63.61 28.05 -27.40
C THR A 727 -63.69 27.43 -26.01
N ALA A 728 -63.82 28.26 -24.97
CA ALA A 728 -64.00 27.86 -23.58
C ALA A 728 -65.12 28.70 -22.97
N GLY A 729 -66.32 28.14 -22.83
CA GLY A 729 -67.51 28.93 -22.46
C GLY A 729 -67.75 30.07 -23.46
N ASP A 730 -67.84 31.31 -22.97
CA ASP A 730 -67.99 32.52 -23.79
C ASP A 730 -66.66 33.03 -24.37
N PHE A 731 -65.52 32.52 -23.90
CA PHE A 731 -64.20 32.92 -24.40
C PHE A 731 -63.90 32.24 -25.73
N THR A 732 -63.52 33.03 -26.74
CA THR A 732 -63.01 32.52 -28.02
C THR A 732 -61.77 33.30 -28.45
N ALA A 733 -60.70 32.58 -28.78
CA ALA A 733 -59.47 33.18 -29.28
C ALA A 733 -58.87 32.35 -30.41
N THR A 734 -58.28 33.01 -31.41
CA THR A 734 -57.65 32.37 -32.57
C THR A 734 -56.18 32.76 -32.66
N ARG A 735 -55.31 31.79 -32.92
CA ARG A 735 -53.88 31.99 -33.18
C ARG A 735 -53.43 31.24 -34.42
N LYS A 736 -52.24 31.60 -34.92
CA LYS A 736 -51.60 30.98 -36.08
C LYS A 736 -50.54 29.97 -35.65
N MET A 737 -50.40 28.90 -36.40
CA MET A 737 -49.32 27.91 -36.29
C MET A 737 -48.78 27.53 -37.66
N LEU A 738 -47.53 27.10 -37.73
CA LEU A 738 -46.85 26.70 -38.95
C LEU A 738 -46.41 25.24 -38.84
N ILE A 739 -46.90 24.39 -39.74
CA ILE A 739 -46.39 23.02 -39.89
C ILE A 739 -45.34 22.98 -41.01
N ARG A 740 -44.17 22.43 -40.70
CA ARG A 740 -43.04 22.31 -41.62
C ARG A 740 -42.56 20.87 -41.66
N LYS A 741 -43.17 20.07 -42.52
CA LYS A 741 -42.83 18.66 -42.73
C LYS A 741 -41.47 18.47 -43.38
#